data_AF-A0AAX1KI64-F1
#
_entry.id   AF-A0AAX1KI64-F1
#
_cell.length_a   1.000
_cell.length_b   1.000
_cell.length_c   1.000
_cell.angle_alpha   90.00
_cell.angle_beta   90.00
_cell.angle_gamma   90.00
#
_symmetry.space_group_name_H-M   'P 1'
#
loop_
_entity.id
_entity.type
_entity.pdbx_description
1 polymer ?
#
loop_
_entity_poly.entity_id
_entity_poly.type
_entity_poly.pdbx_seq_one_letter_code
_entity_poly.pdbx_strand_id
1 'polypeptide(L)'
;MQGENRFIKLLLFSTTEGEVLLYGFSSPTNQPFLPWKQRKISKKRQSVFTAILPFHEAEIFEKRLTQESTLSMAKITLKSPQLVIRPIVLVNDTHSRQHGPVVEYAYLKELWNVQKEALFQEILHAFGTDGKELYRDVQDLLQWCREECGIDFSSQGPRFGNFEHYQSPPLGTGFQILTHKELELKKVTIQKTEVLSRDLVVNCAAEHRGRWLINQTKLLAAEESYIEFTAEEPMSWVVVQIWDQETGDLLFARDLSMILGVNLEMNFSSSAYHIRDSWTKKLLQSASNRKRDIEEGIEKVQRVTTDRTVSVKSSFHTEIDTALETGDSLLTGYRKTHCLGSFIPNTGKDGEIDSFLKIREYLEESTVDRVILADPYFSVQAAEKLLTRIPRTNLQLDIVTCLGMTDPDTGEASDICKVYEKFLLSNAKLLHGRLSVRNLRRGNKPVFHDRYLLRFHNDQHIDGFLLSNSLNKMGQNYPFVIAPLERKVTLEVCEYLTQMCDPKTQEKRPPKDRIICDILYDSAVKPIAQYKRKLSPSPLKEWLGPEYCENSRNAVPKENLPVAVTEVWSHWGQDKEGVCRVLGELCSNVFQWSIEDVAETLKNMDGAAEEFLMWFSACAEEKERNMKHDQNGINAPEYKLWALLHDRATASRAGLHFLFDQAGHIWYQEDWWLHGSYRLMLGLSPESFLLLMDASRSPLMFDVLATRMLFYSWSESLLLSASKAKLLHVQLLCARWMFSLFRDGKLSDKQVLDTLAQLTPQKRSLQTAYFLSQITFFVRTKHTLESNEIEKWEPLYRQLLSHLAADLPCCSEQERNTALFWLYDSEQCSQCSLQLDLSRYIEDPTIREAVLQQAVVGIQKYLIDSNYERNLETAVDLYLTSAEQLYGDEAEKQILGKLVDWRTFERAAEPELKNYAYDKWHYAYIRAKWQLLLLAKYAQRHPEAEKTLKWLKEWRMRFPDITNEKSGLN
;
A
#
# COMPACT_ATOMS: atom_id res chain seq x y z
N MET A 1 8.12 28.27 45.47
CA MET A 1 7.61 27.85 44.14
C MET A 1 6.58 26.75 44.39
N GLN A 2 5.36 26.86 43.87
CA GLN A 2 4.50 25.68 43.75
C GLN A 2 5.04 24.88 42.58
N GLY A 3 5.56 23.67 42.84
CA GLY A 3 6.06 22.82 41.77
C GLY A 3 4.90 22.27 40.93
N GLU A 4 5.15 22.07 39.64
CA GLU A 4 4.19 21.52 38.68
C GLU A 4 3.76 20.10 39.08
N ASN A 5 2.57 19.68 38.65
CA ASN A 5 2.14 18.30 38.81
C ASN A 5 3.08 17.38 38.01
N ARG A 6 3.32 16.16 38.50
CA ARG A 6 4.11 15.15 37.78
C ARG A 6 3.20 14.05 37.25
N PHE A 7 3.23 13.84 35.93
CA PHE A 7 2.76 12.60 35.34
C PHE A 7 3.71 11.48 35.74
N ILE A 8 3.18 10.32 36.11
CA ILE A 8 3.96 9.12 36.42
C ILE A 8 3.35 7.95 35.67
N LYS A 9 4.17 7.19 34.94
CA LYS A 9 3.79 5.95 34.25
C LYS A 9 4.70 4.80 34.65
N LEU A 10 4.11 3.67 35.03
CA LEU A 10 4.81 2.45 35.44
C LEU A 10 4.35 1.27 34.60
N LEU A 11 5.30 0.45 34.17
CA LEU A 11 5.10 -0.85 33.53
C LEU A 11 5.43 -1.93 34.56
N LEU A 12 4.42 -2.68 34.99
CA LEU A 12 4.53 -3.72 36.00
C LEU A 12 4.19 -5.11 35.44
N PHE A 13 4.78 -6.13 36.05
CA PHE A 13 4.51 -7.54 35.76
C PHE A 13 4.12 -8.30 37.04
N SER A 14 3.06 -9.11 36.96
CA SER A 14 2.58 -9.91 38.09
C SER A 14 3.35 -11.23 38.20
N THR A 15 4.22 -11.37 39.20
CA THR A 15 4.92 -12.61 39.57
C THR A 15 4.13 -13.39 40.63
N THR A 16 4.69 -14.49 41.13
CA THR A 16 4.14 -15.23 42.29
C THR A 16 4.34 -14.51 43.61
N GLU A 17 5.30 -13.58 43.71
CA GLU A 17 5.65 -12.87 44.94
C GLU A 17 5.05 -11.46 45.02
N GLY A 18 4.61 -10.88 43.90
CA GLY A 18 3.95 -9.58 43.84
C GLY A 18 3.88 -9.00 42.44
N GLU A 19 3.68 -7.70 42.32
CA GLU A 19 4.05 -6.97 41.09
C GLU A 19 5.54 -6.62 41.15
N VAL A 20 6.23 -6.65 40.01
CA VAL A 20 7.61 -6.16 39.86
C VAL A 20 7.67 -5.01 38.84
N LEU A 21 8.63 -4.09 39.03
CA LEU A 21 8.83 -2.94 38.14
C LEU A 21 9.68 -3.35 36.92
N LEU A 22 9.12 -3.28 35.72
CA LEU A 22 9.84 -3.48 34.46
C LEU A 22 10.48 -2.19 33.96
N TYR A 23 9.77 -1.07 34.11
CA TYR A 23 10.23 0.27 33.81
C TYR A 23 9.25 1.29 34.38
N GLY A 24 9.71 2.49 34.71
CA GLY A 24 8.82 3.61 34.99
C GLY A 24 9.45 4.95 34.60
N PHE A 25 8.62 5.97 34.40
CA PHE A 25 9.09 7.33 34.20
C PHE A 25 8.12 8.36 34.78
N SER A 26 8.62 9.58 34.96
CA SER A 26 7.81 10.75 35.28
C SER A 26 8.26 11.99 34.52
N SER A 27 7.30 12.84 34.13
CA SER A 27 7.53 14.16 33.52
C SER A 27 6.63 15.22 34.16
N PRO A 28 7.00 16.52 34.13
CA PRO A 28 6.10 17.61 34.54
C PRO A 28 4.87 17.70 33.62
N THR A 29 3.75 18.15 34.16
CA THR A 29 2.53 18.39 33.37
C THR A 29 1.64 19.47 33.97
N ASN A 30 1.05 20.28 33.09
CA ASN A 30 0.02 21.27 33.44
C ASN A 30 -1.38 20.65 33.59
N GLN A 31 -1.55 19.34 33.36
CA GLN A 31 -2.82 18.66 33.57
C GLN A 31 -3.20 18.60 35.06
N PRO A 32 -4.51 18.61 35.39
CA PRO A 32 -4.98 18.52 36.76
C PRO A 32 -4.68 17.14 37.38
N PHE A 33 -4.75 17.07 38.72
CA PHE A 33 -4.58 15.85 39.49
C PHE A 33 -5.41 14.69 38.94
N LEU A 34 -4.76 13.53 38.76
CA LEU A 34 -5.39 12.30 38.31
C LEU A 34 -4.94 11.15 39.23
N PRO A 35 -5.87 10.51 39.98
CA PRO A 35 -5.53 9.40 40.87
C PRO A 35 -5.05 8.18 40.07
N TRP A 36 -4.29 7.31 40.72
CA TRP A 36 -3.75 6.08 40.14
C TRP A 36 -4.79 5.27 39.37
N LYS A 37 -4.59 5.17 38.06
CA LYS A 37 -5.38 4.31 37.17
C LYS A 37 -4.57 3.10 36.75
N GLN A 38 -5.16 1.91 36.87
CA GLN A 38 -4.60 0.66 36.35
C GLN A 38 -5.26 0.28 35.01
N ARG A 39 -4.43 -0.11 34.04
CA ARG A 39 -4.84 -0.78 32.80
C ARG A 39 -4.19 -2.17 32.74
N LYS A 40 -4.93 -3.19 33.19
CA LYS A 40 -4.51 -4.60 33.09
C LYS A 40 -4.64 -5.09 31.65
N ILE A 41 -3.64 -5.82 31.16
CA ILE A 41 -3.71 -6.54 29.89
C ILE A 41 -4.15 -7.97 30.20
N SER A 42 -5.42 -8.26 29.92
CA SER A 42 -6.02 -9.56 30.19
C SER A 42 -5.19 -10.68 29.58
N LYS A 43 -4.92 -11.72 30.39
CA LYS A 43 -4.16 -12.94 30.05
C LYS A 43 -2.63 -12.83 29.96
N LYS A 44 -2.00 -11.64 30.04
CA LYS A 44 -0.53 -11.50 29.86
C LYS A 44 0.28 -11.13 31.11
N ARG A 45 -0.31 -11.13 32.32
CA ARG A 45 0.33 -10.70 33.59
C ARG A 45 0.93 -9.27 33.57
N GLN A 46 0.59 -8.46 32.56
CA GLN A 46 1.10 -7.10 32.35
C GLN A 46 0.11 -6.05 32.89
N SER A 47 0.63 -5.05 33.58
CA SER A 47 -0.14 -3.90 34.07
C SER A 47 0.55 -2.57 33.70
N VAL A 48 -0.21 -1.62 33.15
CA VAL A 48 0.21 -0.21 33.11
C VAL A 48 -0.48 0.53 34.25
N PHE A 49 0.29 1.30 35.01
CA PHE A 49 -0.22 2.26 35.99
C PHE A 49 0.12 3.69 35.56
N THR A 50 -0.85 4.59 35.64
CA THR A 50 -0.66 6.02 35.39
C THR A 50 -1.28 6.88 36.49
N ALA A 51 -0.65 7.99 36.83
CA ALA A 51 -1.17 9.01 37.73
C ALA A 51 -0.66 10.40 37.31
N ILE A 52 -1.32 11.45 37.78
CA ILE A 52 -0.82 12.82 37.77
C ILE A 52 -0.87 13.29 39.22
N LEU A 53 0.28 13.31 39.89
CA LEU A 53 0.39 13.62 41.32
C LEU A 53 0.84 15.08 41.53
N PRO A 54 0.44 15.72 42.64
CA PRO A 54 1.03 17.00 43.04
C PRO A 54 2.53 16.82 43.32
N PHE A 55 3.33 17.84 43.03
CA PHE A 55 4.80 17.83 43.16
C PHE A 55 5.33 17.09 44.41
N HIS A 56 4.83 17.45 45.59
CA HIS A 56 5.27 16.89 46.88
C HIS A 56 4.90 15.40 47.06
N GLU A 57 3.79 14.93 46.50
CA GLU A 57 3.44 13.50 46.53
C GLU A 57 4.31 12.69 45.58
N ALA A 58 4.67 13.27 44.43
CA ALA A 58 5.59 12.64 43.48
C ALA A 58 7.01 12.50 44.05
N GLU A 59 7.52 13.49 44.79
CA GLU A 59 8.81 13.38 45.50
C GLU A 59 8.80 12.29 46.58
N ILE A 60 7.71 12.17 47.34
CA ILE A 60 7.52 11.07 48.30
C ILE A 60 7.51 9.72 47.59
N PHE A 61 6.86 9.62 46.42
CA PHE A 61 6.82 8.40 45.62
C PHE A 61 8.23 8.02 45.12
N GLU A 62 8.96 8.94 44.49
CA GLU A 62 10.33 8.71 44.01
C GLU A 62 11.28 8.29 45.14
N LYS A 63 11.20 8.95 46.30
CA LYS A 63 12.03 8.60 47.47
C LYS A 63 11.74 7.18 47.98
N ARG A 64 10.50 6.70 47.89
CA ARG A 64 10.13 5.33 48.28
C ARG A 64 10.70 4.27 47.34
N LEU A 65 10.96 4.58 46.06
CA LEU A 65 11.60 3.64 45.12
C LEU A 65 13.06 3.33 45.46
N THR A 66 13.73 4.16 46.27
CA THR A 66 15.15 3.98 46.64
C THR A 66 15.36 3.41 48.04
N GLN A 67 14.28 3.26 48.82
CA GLN A 67 14.31 2.82 50.22
C GLN A 67 13.43 1.58 50.41
N GLU A 68 13.83 0.66 51.28
CA GLU A 68 13.00 -0.50 51.65
C GLU A 68 11.65 -0.02 52.20
N SER A 69 10.59 -0.22 51.41
CA SER A 69 9.25 0.24 51.68
C SER A 69 8.22 -0.47 50.80
N THR A 70 6.94 -0.31 51.12
CA THR A 70 5.83 -0.78 50.29
C THR A 70 5.09 0.41 49.69
N LEU A 71 5.00 0.46 48.37
CA LEU A 71 4.29 1.48 47.62
C LEU A 71 2.84 1.03 47.39
N SER A 72 1.87 1.84 47.82
CA SER A 72 0.43 1.58 47.59
C SER A 72 -0.08 2.41 46.41
N MET A 73 -0.63 1.74 45.39
CA MET A 73 -1.11 2.34 44.14
C MET A 73 -2.51 1.82 43.84
N ALA A 74 -3.53 2.67 44.03
CA ALA A 74 -4.94 2.32 43.97
C ALA A 74 -5.31 1.10 44.86
N LYS A 75 -5.40 -0.10 44.28
CA LYS A 75 -5.76 -1.36 44.97
C LYS A 75 -4.60 -2.37 45.08
N ILE A 76 -3.39 -1.99 44.67
CA ILE A 76 -2.23 -2.89 44.58
C ILE A 76 -1.06 -2.32 45.39
N THR A 77 -0.25 -3.22 45.95
CA THR A 77 1.00 -2.89 46.63
C THR A 77 2.20 -3.43 45.86
N LEU A 78 3.27 -2.64 45.79
CA LEU A 78 4.54 -2.96 45.15
C LEU A 78 5.63 -2.88 46.24
N LYS A 79 6.46 -3.92 46.37
CA LYS A 79 7.68 -3.85 47.19
C LYS A 79 8.69 -2.95 46.47
N SER A 80 9.34 -2.05 47.21
CA SER A 80 10.31 -1.13 46.62
C SER A 80 11.49 -1.88 45.97
N PRO A 81 11.86 -1.54 44.72
CA PRO A 81 13.01 -2.15 44.04
C PRO A 81 14.38 -1.60 44.48
N GLN A 82 14.43 -0.69 45.46
CA GLN A 82 15.67 -0.16 46.07
C GLN A 82 16.69 0.39 45.05
N LEU A 83 16.20 1.27 44.17
CA LEU A 83 16.96 1.77 43.02
C LEU A 83 18.13 2.69 43.44
N VAL A 84 19.25 2.58 42.73
CA VAL A 84 20.45 3.40 42.90
C VAL A 84 20.31 4.70 42.09
N ILE A 85 20.49 5.85 42.74
CA ILE A 85 20.38 7.17 42.10
C ILE A 85 21.64 7.49 41.32
N ARG A 86 21.48 7.90 40.05
CA ARG A 86 22.55 8.44 39.20
C ARG A 86 22.64 9.97 39.31
N PRO A 87 23.79 10.59 38.97
CA PRO A 87 23.87 12.04 38.79
C PRO A 87 22.83 12.53 37.78
N ILE A 88 22.29 13.72 38.01
CA ILE A 88 21.39 14.36 37.05
C ILE A 88 22.21 14.76 35.82
N VAL A 89 21.73 14.41 34.63
CA VAL A 89 22.36 14.70 33.35
C VAL A 89 21.37 15.39 32.43
N LEU A 90 21.84 16.33 31.61
CA LEU A 90 21.05 16.87 30.52
C LEU A 90 21.03 15.83 29.38
N VAL A 91 19.83 15.44 28.94
CA VAL A 91 19.61 14.54 27.80
C VAL A 91 18.85 15.23 26.68
N ASN A 92 19.04 14.73 25.46
CA ASN A 92 18.26 15.10 24.28
C ASN A 92 18.23 13.90 23.33
N ASP A 93 17.06 13.28 23.17
CA ASP A 93 16.88 12.09 22.34
C ASP A 93 16.48 12.42 20.89
N THR A 94 16.42 13.70 20.48
CA THR A 94 16.22 14.06 19.06
C THR A 94 17.39 13.69 18.15
N HIS A 95 18.57 13.37 18.70
CA HIS A 95 19.78 13.00 17.93
C HIS A 95 20.36 11.63 18.29
N SER A 96 19.87 11.01 19.36
CA SER A 96 20.28 9.65 19.72
C SER A 96 19.55 8.64 18.82
N ARG A 97 20.16 7.48 18.52
CA ARG A 97 19.42 6.33 17.96
C ARG A 97 18.64 5.57 19.05
N GLN A 98 18.48 6.16 20.24
CA GLN A 98 17.99 5.51 21.45
C GLN A 98 16.69 6.18 21.86
N HIS A 99 15.57 5.65 21.38
CA HIS A 99 14.25 6.16 21.75
C HIS A 99 14.01 6.05 23.26
N GLY A 100 13.55 7.15 23.88
CA GLY A 100 13.03 7.23 25.24
C GLY A 100 11.59 7.77 25.28
N PRO A 101 10.95 7.79 26.48
CA PRO A 101 9.60 8.33 26.64
C PRO A 101 9.50 9.84 26.39
N VAL A 102 10.54 10.62 26.71
CA VAL A 102 10.64 12.06 26.45
C VAL A 102 11.75 12.28 25.42
N VAL A 103 11.46 13.01 24.34
CA VAL A 103 12.43 13.24 23.25
C VAL A 103 13.08 14.63 23.29
N GLU A 104 12.44 15.60 23.94
CA GLU A 104 12.91 16.98 24.07
C GLU A 104 14.07 17.09 25.08
N TYR A 105 14.77 18.22 25.08
CA TYR A 105 15.82 18.50 26.07
C TYR A 105 15.25 18.44 27.48
N ALA A 106 15.85 17.62 28.34
CA ALA A 106 15.41 17.43 29.72
C ALA A 106 16.58 17.17 30.67
N TYR A 107 16.45 17.61 31.92
CA TYR A 107 17.28 17.10 33.01
C TYR A 107 16.74 15.73 33.42
N LEU A 108 17.51 14.68 33.14
CA LEU A 108 17.21 13.31 33.49
C LEU A 108 17.92 12.91 34.77
N LYS A 109 17.13 12.41 35.72
CA LYS A 109 17.59 11.74 36.93
C LYS A 109 17.22 10.27 36.84
N GLU A 110 18.21 9.42 36.59
CA GLU A 110 18.00 7.97 36.48
C GLU A 110 18.06 7.29 37.86
N LEU A 111 17.15 6.35 38.10
CA LEU A 111 17.14 5.46 39.26
C LEU A 111 17.28 4.02 38.75
N TRP A 112 18.45 3.41 38.98
CA TRP A 112 18.84 2.14 38.37
C TRP A 112 18.56 0.93 39.25
N ASN A 113 17.99 -0.12 38.65
CA ASN A 113 17.96 -1.44 39.29
C ASN A 113 19.27 -2.17 38.99
N VAL A 114 20.04 -2.50 40.04
CA VAL A 114 21.30 -3.25 39.96
C VAL A 114 21.12 -4.77 40.07
N GLN A 115 19.93 -5.24 40.48
CA GLN A 115 19.57 -6.66 40.63
C GLN A 115 18.81 -7.19 39.40
N LYS A 116 19.25 -6.79 38.19
CA LYS A 116 18.54 -7.11 36.92
C LYS A 116 18.36 -8.60 36.68
N GLU A 117 19.36 -9.42 37.04
CA GLU A 117 19.29 -10.88 36.93
C GLU A 117 18.16 -11.45 37.78
N ALA A 118 18.07 -11.09 39.07
CA ALA A 118 17.02 -11.56 39.96
C ALA A 118 15.62 -11.17 39.46
N LEU A 119 15.44 -9.90 39.06
CA LEU A 119 14.20 -9.41 38.45
C LEU A 119 13.82 -10.22 37.21
N PHE A 120 14.79 -10.52 36.33
CA PHE A 120 14.50 -11.28 35.11
C PHE A 120 14.17 -12.75 35.42
N GLN A 121 14.87 -13.39 36.34
CA GLN A 121 14.57 -14.77 36.76
C GLN A 121 13.17 -14.89 37.41
N GLU A 122 12.74 -13.91 38.21
CA GLU A 122 11.35 -13.87 38.72
C GLU A 122 10.31 -13.82 37.60
N ILE A 123 10.60 -13.08 36.52
CA ILE A 123 9.73 -12.96 35.34
C ILE A 123 9.71 -14.27 34.53
N LEU A 124 10.87 -14.88 34.27
CA LEU A 124 10.97 -16.17 33.59
C LEU A 124 10.21 -17.27 34.38
N HIS A 125 10.41 -17.33 35.70
CA HIS A 125 9.70 -18.27 36.57
C HIS A 125 8.18 -18.02 36.55
N ALA A 126 7.77 -16.75 36.54
CA ALA A 126 6.36 -16.39 36.47
C ALA A 126 5.70 -16.69 35.11
N PHE A 127 6.43 -16.73 33.99
CA PHE A 127 5.87 -17.26 32.74
C PHE A 127 5.56 -18.75 32.85
N GLY A 128 6.49 -19.55 33.40
CA GLY A 128 6.32 -21.00 33.57
C GLY A 128 6.36 -21.80 32.26
N THR A 129 6.85 -21.18 31.18
CA THR A 129 7.11 -21.79 29.86
C THR A 129 8.61 -22.05 29.68
N ASP A 130 9.00 -22.85 28.70
CA ASP A 130 10.41 -23.12 28.40
C ASP A 130 10.75 -22.94 26.90
N GLY A 131 12.05 -23.04 26.59
CA GLY A 131 12.60 -23.07 25.23
C GLY A 131 12.01 -22.01 24.29
N LYS A 132 11.26 -22.46 23.28
CA LYS A 132 10.69 -21.61 22.22
C LYS A 132 9.49 -20.79 22.69
N GLU A 133 8.71 -21.29 23.64
CA GLU A 133 7.53 -20.59 24.14
C GLU A 133 7.96 -19.45 25.05
N LEU A 134 8.86 -19.72 26.00
CA LEU A 134 9.49 -18.70 26.83
C LEU A 134 10.17 -17.59 25.98
N TYR A 135 10.85 -17.97 24.89
CA TYR A 135 11.43 -16.99 23.97
C TYR A 135 10.41 -16.05 23.35
N ARG A 136 9.24 -16.58 22.97
CA ARG A 136 8.14 -15.78 22.41
C ARG A 136 7.47 -14.92 23.48
N ASP A 137 7.24 -15.45 24.67
CA ASP A 137 6.64 -14.74 25.79
C ASP A 137 7.49 -13.52 26.21
N VAL A 138 8.82 -13.68 26.25
CA VAL A 138 9.75 -12.56 26.48
C VAL A 138 9.75 -11.58 25.32
N GLN A 139 9.77 -12.03 24.05
CA GLN A 139 9.68 -11.09 22.92
C GLN A 139 8.37 -10.28 22.90
N ASP A 140 7.23 -10.92 23.21
CA ASP A 140 5.93 -10.26 23.34
C ASP A 140 5.91 -9.26 24.50
N LEU A 141 6.63 -9.54 25.61
CA LEU A 141 6.81 -8.62 26.73
C LEU A 141 7.62 -7.39 26.32
N LEU A 142 8.80 -7.57 25.70
CA LEU A 142 9.67 -6.47 25.29
C LEU A 142 9.01 -5.59 24.21
N GLN A 143 8.28 -6.19 23.26
CA GLN A 143 7.50 -5.48 22.26
C GLN A 143 6.38 -4.64 22.90
N TRP A 144 5.66 -5.21 23.87
CA TRP A 144 4.65 -4.45 24.61
C TRP A 144 5.26 -3.30 25.42
N CYS A 145 6.40 -3.50 26.10
CA CYS A 145 7.09 -2.44 26.82
C CYS A 145 7.46 -1.28 25.87
N ARG A 146 8.02 -1.60 24.70
CA ARG A 146 8.33 -0.62 23.65
C ARG A 146 7.10 0.20 23.20
N GLU A 147 5.94 -0.44 23.05
CA GLU A 147 4.69 0.23 22.68
C GLU A 147 4.13 1.17 23.77
N GLU A 148 4.64 1.09 25.00
CA GLU A 148 4.15 1.84 26.16
C GLU A 148 5.15 2.83 26.76
N CYS A 149 6.44 2.79 26.37
CA CYS A 149 7.43 3.82 26.75
C CYS A 149 8.46 4.16 25.66
N GLY A 150 8.34 3.64 24.43
CA GLY A 150 9.27 3.88 23.30
C GLY A 150 10.55 3.06 23.33
N ILE A 151 10.96 2.57 24.49
CA ILE A 151 12.24 1.89 24.70
C ILE A 151 12.19 0.47 24.15
N ASP A 152 13.02 0.19 23.16
CA ASP A 152 13.34 -1.19 22.77
C ASP A 152 14.34 -1.80 23.74
N PHE A 153 13.86 -2.44 24.79
CA PHE A 153 14.69 -3.11 25.80
C PHE A 153 15.56 -4.25 25.23
N SER A 154 15.30 -4.74 24.02
CA SER A 154 16.23 -5.69 23.38
C SER A 154 17.53 -5.00 22.94
N SER A 155 17.47 -3.71 22.55
CA SER A 155 18.64 -2.88 22.18
C SER A 155 19.09 -1.90 23.26
N GLN A 156 18.27 -1.66 24.29
CA GLN A 156 18.54 -0.82 25.45
C GLN A 156 18.32 -1.60 26.77
N GLY A 157 18.84 -2.83 26.84
CA GLY A 157 18.71 -3.69 28.02
C GLY A 157 19.11 -3.08 29.37
N PRO A 158 20.10 -2.17 29.46
CA PRO A 158 20.46 -1.49 30.70
C PRO A 158 19.33 -0.69 31.38
N ARG A 159 18.33 -0.22 30.62
CA ARG A 159 17.18 0.54 31.16
C ARG A 159 16.14 -0.36 31.83
N PHE A 160 16.25 -1.68 31.68
CA PHE A 160 15.31 -2.64 32.25
C PHE A 160 15.33 -2.63 33.79
N GLY A 161 14.15 -2.51 34.39
CA GLY A 161 13.93 -2.38 35.83
C GLY A 161 14.12 -0.97 36.40
N ASN A 162 14.51 0.02 35.58
CA ASN A 162 14.84 1.38 36.06
C ASN A 162 13.58 2.25 36.22
N PHE A 163 13.75 3.38 36.92
CA PHE A 163 12.82 4.51 36.91
C PHE A 163 13.54 5.78 36.44
N GLU A 164 12.92 6.58 35.58
CA GLU A 164 13.52 7.76 34.97
C GLU A 164 12.70 9.03 35.22
N HIS A 165 13.26 9.98 35.96
CA HIS A 165 12.63 11.26 36.22
C HIS A 165 13.15 12.33 35.25
N TYR A 166 12.25 12.86 34.44
CA TYR A 166 12.50 13.97 33.52
C TYR A 166 12.00 15.28 34.14
N GLN A 167 12.84 16.30 34.12
CA GLN A 167 12.50 17.67 34.47
C GLN A 167 12.78 18.57 33.26
N SER A 168 11.80 19.36 32.85
CA SER A 168 12.00 20.38 31.80
C SER A 168 13.08 21.37 32.24
N PRO A 169 14.06 21.71 31.38
CA PRO A 169 14.99 22.80 31.67
C PRO A 169 14.21 24.12 31.64
N PRO A 170 14.73 25.20 32.23
CA PRO A 170 14.13 26.54 32.18
C PRO A 170 14.35 27.19 30.79
N LEU A 171 13.95 26.49 29.72
CA LEU A 171 14.11 26.92 28.33
C LEU A 171 13.20 28.12 28.07
N GLY A 172 13.79 29.30 27.95
CA GLY A 172 13.09 30.54 27.68
C GLY A 172 12.76 30.70 26.18
N THR A 173 11.64 31.33 25.88
CA THR A 173 11.30 31.80 24.51
C THR A 173 12.07 33.05 24.09
N GLY A 174 12.98 33.54 24.93
CA GLY A 174 13.76 34.77 24.78
C GLY A 174 14.78 34.80 23.65
N PHE A 175 14.77 33.84 22.71
CA PHE A 175 15.72 33.74 21.61
C PHE A 175 15.09 33.25 20.30
N GLN A 176 15.57 33.80 19.18
CA GLN A 176 15.20 33.40 17.82
C GLN A 176 16.44 33.03 17.00
N ILE A 177 16.36 31.92 16.25
CA ILE A 177 17.35 31.54 15.24
C ILE A 177 16.89 32.09 13.90
N LEU A 178 17.71 32.93 13.27
CA LEU A 178 17.49 33.51 11.95
C LEU A 178 18.45 32.89 10.93
N THR A 179 17.90 32.36 9.83
CA THR A 179 18.66 31.75 8.74
C THR A 179 18.70 32.67 7.53
N HIS A 180 19.90 32.95 7.02
CA HIS A 180 20.10 33.90 5.93
C HIS A 180 20.12 33.20 4.55
N LYS A 181 18.95 33.13 3.90
CA LYS A 181 18.78 32.54 2.56
C LYS A 181 19.51 33.33 1.49
N GLU A 182 19.51 34.65 1.64
CA GLU A 182 20.22 35.63 0.84
C GLU A 182 21.76 35.51 0.93
N LEU A 183 22.27 34.79 1.93
CA LEU A 183 23.68 34.45 2.11
C LEU A 183 23.94 32.94 1.88
N GLU A 184 23.21 32.33 0.94
CA GLU A 184 23.34 30.92 0.56
C GLU A 184 23.25 29.92 1.74
N LEU A 185 22.54 30.30 2.82
CA LEU A 185 22.45 29.51 4.05
C LEU A 185 23.82 29.21 4.72
N LYS A 186 24.82 30.05 4.46
CA LYS A 186 26.16 30.01 5.09
C LYS A 186 26.23 30.78 6.41
N LYS A 187 25.15 31.49 6.79
CA LYS A 187 25.08 32.29 8.02
C LYS A 187 23.81 32.01 8.83
N VAL A 188 23.98 31.92 10.14
CA VAL A 188 22.91 31.92 11.15
C VAL A 188 23.16 33.05 12.14
N THR A 189 22.08 33.70 12.56
CA THR A 189 22.09 34.72 13.61
C THR A 189 21.17 34.27 14.74
N ILE A 190 21.65 34.36 15.98
CA ILE A 190 20.86 34.09 17.18
C ILE A 190 20.57 35.43 17.84
N GLN A 191 19.30 35.80 17.94
CA GLN A 191 18.85 37.10 18.43
C GLN A 191 18.09 36.94 19.75
N LYS A 192 18.37 37.82 20.73
CA LYS A 192 17.56 37.99 21.94
C LYS A 192 16.21 38.61 21.57
N THR A 193 15.10 37.98 21.95
CA THR A 193 13.74 38.54 21.82
C THR A 193 13.29 39.27 23.10
N GLU A 194 14.02 39.09 24.19
CA GLU A 194 13.77 39.69 25.51
C GLU A 194 15.06 40.31 26.09
N VAL A 195 14.96 41.30 26.97
CA VAL A 195 16.12 41.95 27.59
C VAL A 195 16.68 41.04 28.71
N LEU A 196 17.89 40.52 28.50
CA LEU A 196 18.61 39.67 29.46
C LEU A 196 19.88 40.38 29.91
N SER A 197 19.90 40.82 31.18
CA SER A 197 20.99 41.57 31.82
C SER A 197 22.11 40.66 32.35
N ARG A 198 22.46 39.60 31.60
CA ARG A 198 23.46 38.60 31.95
C ARG A 198 24.21 38.14 30.70
N ASP A 199 25.48 37.80 30.87
CA ASP A 199 26.32 37.26 29.79
C ASP A 199 25.97 35.80 29.51
N LEU A 200 26.02 35.42 28.23
CA LEU A 200 25.51 34.15 27.73
C LEU A 200 26.58 33.43 26.91
N VAL A 201 26.73 32.13 27.13
CA VAL A 201 27.62 31.28 26.33
C VAL A 201 26.79 30.59 25.26
N VAL A 202 26.96 31.00 24.00
CA VAL A 202 26.22 30.48 22.84
C VAL A 202 27.11 29.48 22.08
N ASN A 203 26.74 28.21 22.12
CA ASN A 203 27.27 27.20 21.20
C ASN A 203 26.35 27.09 19.96
N CYS A 204 26.95 27.06 18.79
CA CYS A 204 26.28 26.83 17.51
C CYS A 204 27.07 25.77 16.74
N ALA A 205 26.42 24.65 16.47
CA ALA A 205 26.94 23.56 15.66
C ALA A 205 26.09 23.40 14.41
N ALA A 206 26.70 23.31 13.24
CA ALA A 206 25.99 23.17 11.97
C ALA A 206 26.56 22.06 11.09
N GLU A 207 25.69 21.42 10.34
CA GLU A 207 25.97 20.20 9.59
C GLU A 207 25.51 20.30 8.13
N HIS A 208 26.23 19.63 7.24
CA HIS A 208 25.78 19.31 5.89
C HIS A 208 25.93 17.80 5.62
N ARG A 209 24.81 17.11 5.37
CA ARG A 209 24.75 15.70 4.91
C ARG A 209 25.56 14.71 5.77
N GLY A 210 25.45 14.79 7.09
CA GLY A 210 26.15 13.92 8.04
C GLY A 210 27.58 14.35 8.38
N ARG A 211 27.98 15.57 8.00
CA ARG A 211 29.30 16.14 8.29
C ARG A 211 29.17 17.52 8.95
N TRP A 212 29.74 17.67 10.14
CA TRP A 212 29.86 18.96 10.83
C TRP A 212 30.72 19.94 10.04
N LEU A 213 30.19 21.14 9.82
CA LEU A 213 30.84 22.27 9.15
C LEU A 213 31.44 23.24 10.16
N ILE A 214 30.66 23.57 11.20
CA ILE A 214 31.09 24.38 12.34
C ILE A 214 30.58 23.76 13.63
N ASN A 215 31.36 23.90 14.70
CA ASN A 215 30.91 23.76 16.09
C ASN A 215 31.70 24.81 16.87
N GLN A 216 31.08 25.97 17.08
CA GLN A 216 31.72 27.15 17.65
C GLN A 216 30.96 27.59 18.89
N THR A 217 31.71 27.94 19.93
CA THR A 217 31.16 28.58 21.13
C THR A 217 31.64 30.03 21.18
N LYS A 218 30.73 30.97 21.40
CA LYS A 218 31.01 32.40 21.52
C LYS A 218 30.27 32.98 22.72
N LEU A 219 30.79 34.07 23.27
CA LEU A 219 30.10 34.84 24.29
C LEU A 219 29.17 35.86 23.62
N LEU A 220 27.93 35.95 24.11
CA LEU A 220 26.95 36.99 23.80
C LEU A 220 26.77 37.82 25.05
N ALA A 221 27.31 39.04 25.07
CA ALA A 221 27.30 39.89 26.27
C ALA A 221 25.88 40.34 26.63
N ALA A 222 25.66 40.75 27.89
CA ALA A 222 24.39 41.27 28.38
C ALA A 222 23.85 42.43 27.51
N GLU A 223 24.75 43.35 27.12
CA GLU A 223 24.47 44.54 26.31
C GLU A 223 24.13 44.24 24.84
N GLU A 224 24.58 43.08 24.32
CA GLU A 224 24.43 42.72 22.90
C GLU A 224 23.08 42.05 22.63
N SER A 225 22.45 42.38 21.51
CA SER A 225 21.11 41.85 21.15
C SER A 225 21.12 40.64 20.23
N TYR A 226 22.26 40.32 19.58
CA TYR A 226 22.39 39.17 18.69
C TYR A 226 23.84 38.70 18.58
N ILE A 227 24.03 37.47 18.10
CA ILE A 227 25.33 36.89 17.77
C ILE A 227 25.27 36.07 16.48
N GLU A 228 26.35 36.11 15.70
CA GLU A 228 26.38 35.53 14.35
C GLU A 228 27.37 34.38 14.22
N PHE A 229 27.00 33.38 13.42
CA PHE A 229 27.82 32.22 13.09
C PHE A 229 27.83 32.00 11.57
N THR A 230 29.01 31.75 11.02
CA THR A 230 29.23 31.65 9.56
C THR A 230 30.04 30.39 9.26
N ALA A 231 29.62 29.66 8.23
CA ALA A 231 30.30 28.50 7.68
C ALA A 231 30.76 28.77 6.22
N GLU A 232 31.75 28.01 5.73
CA GLU A 232 32.20 28.12 4.34
C GLU A 232 31.24 27.43 3.35
N GLU A 233 30.53 26.40 3.82
CA GLU A 233 29.55 25.61 3.06
C GLU A 233 28.10 25.88 3.55
N PRO A 234 27.06 25.73 2.69
CA PRO A 234 25.66 25.88 3.10
C PRO A 234 25.23 24.90 4.19
N MET A 235 24.62 25.40 5.26
CA MET A 235 24.16 24.57 6.38
C MET A 235 22.84 23.87 6.03
N SER A 236 22.80 22.54 6.17
CA SER A 236 21.55 21.75 6.05
C SER A 236 20.77 21.69 7.35
N TRP A 237 21.46 21.88 8.47
CA TRP A 237 20.92 21.71 9.81
C TRP A 237 21.82 22.48 10.80
N VAL A 238 21.21 23.08 11.82
CA VAL A 238 21.89 23.88 12.85
C VAL A 238 21.32 23.54 14.22
N VAL A 239 22.19 23.33 15.20
CA VAL A 239 21.89 23.20 16.63
C VAL A 239 22.44 24.43 17.34
N VAL A 240 21.60 25.08 18.13
CA VAL A 240 21.98 26.17 19.03
C VAL A 240 21.74 25.74 20.47
N GLN A 241 22.72 26.00 21.34
CA GLN A 241 22.61 25.87 22.79
C GLN A 241 23.10 27.18 23.43
N ILE A 242 22.34 27.73 24.37
CA ILE A 242 22.66 28.97 25.09
C ILE A 242 22.64 28.68 26.57
N TRP A 243 23.77 28.97 27.22
CA TRP A 243 24.00 28.72 28.64
C TRP A 243 24.17 30.04 29.39
N ASP A 244 23.70 30.08 30.62
CA ASP A 244 24.04 31.14 31.57
C ASP A 244 25.54 31.04 31.92
N GLN A 245 26.29 32.15 31.84
CA GLN A 245 27.72 32.12 32.15
C GLN A 245 28.02 31.92 33.65
N GLU A 246 27.16 32.42 34.55
CA GLU A 246 27.39 32.36 36.00
C GLU A 246 26.88 31.07 36.62
N THR A 247 25.67 30.62 36.25
CA THR A 247 25.07 29.40 36.82
C THR A 247 25.43 28.13 36.06
N GLY A 248 25.76 28.24 34.77
CA GLY A 248 25.94 27.10 33.88
C GLY A 248 24.64 26.41 33.47
N ASP A 249 23.48 27.01 33.74
CA ASP A 249 22.17 26.49 33.32
C ASP A 249 21.95 26.62 31.81
N LEU A 250 21.32 25.62 31.19
CA LEU A 250 20.85 25.72 29.81
C LEU A 250 19.57 26.59 29.75
N LEU A 251 19.67 27.75 29.10
CA LEU A 251 18.57 28.71 28.95
C LEU A 251 17.81 28.58 27.62
N PHE A 252 18.44 28.01 26.60
CA PHE A 252 17.81 27.74 25.30
C PHE A 252 18.55 26.61 24.59
N ALA A 253 17.82 25.66 24.05
CA ALA A 253 18.36 24.71 23.08
C ALA A 253 17.33 24.43 22.00
N ARG A 254 17.76 24.52 20.74
CA ARG A 254 16.89 24.29 19.59
C ARG A 254 17.72 23.86 18.39
N ASP A 255 17.21 22.88 17.67
CA ASP A 255 17.71 22.52 16.36
C ASP A 255 16.79 23.03 15.25
N LEU A 256 17.35 23.24 14.07
CA LEU A 256 16.67 23.80 12.91
C LEU A 256 17.13 23.10 11.64
N SER A 257 16.26 22.25 11.11
CA SER A 257 16.45 21.64 9.78
C SER A 257 16.15 22.65 8.69
N MET A 258 17.09 22.83 7.76
CA MET A 258 17.04 23.84 6.71
C MET A 258 16.75 23.14 5.39
N ILE A 259 15.60 23.44 4.78
CA ILE A 259 15.18 22.81 3.53
C ILE A 259 16.07 23.31 2.38
N LEU A 260 17.12 22.55 2.10
CA LEU A 260 18.03 22.78 0.96
C LEU A 260 17.42 22.38 -0.40
N GLY A 261 16.37 21.56 -0.38
CA GLY A 261 15.65 21.10 -1.57
C GLY A 261 14.67 19.99 -1.23
N VAL A 262 13.68 19.78 -2.09
CA VAL A 262 12.73 18.66 -2.01
C VAL A 262 13.12 17.63 -3.06
N ASN A 263 13.70 16.50 -2.64
CA ASN A 263 13.92 15.36 -3.51
C ASN A 263 12.69 14.45 -3.46
N LEU A 264 11.89 14.48 -4.52
CA LEU A 264 10.81 13.52 -4.76
C LEU A 264 11.39 12.28 -5.44
N GLU A 265 11.65 11.23 -4.65
CA GLU A 265 12.10 9.94 -5.18
C GLU A 265 10.91 9.20 -5.82
N MET A 266 10.58 9.57 -7.06
CA MET A 266 9.59 8.85 -7.87
C MET A 266 10.21 7.58 -8.43
N ASN A 267 10.10 6.48 -7.67
CA ASN A 267 10.42 5.14 -8.16
C ASN A 267 9.40 4.72 -9.24
N PHE A 268 9.66 5.08 -10.49
CA PHE A 268 9.01 4.48 -11.65
C PHE A 268 9.44 3.02 -11.75
N SER A 269 8.58 2.13 -11.24
CA SER A 269 8.84 0.69 -11.26
C SER A 269 9.08 0.19 -12.68
N SER A 270 10.28 -0.32 -12.96
CA SER A 270 10.50 -1.21 -14.09
C SER A 270 9.54 -2.40 -14.00
N SER A 271 9.12 -2.93 -15.14
CA SER A 271 8.14 -4.02 -15.26
C SER A 271 8.35 -5.15 -14.25
N ALA A 272 7.46 -5.24 -13.26
CA ALA A 272 7.31 -6.46 -12.47
C ALA A 272 6.66 -7.51 -13.38
N TYR A 273 7.37 -8.59 -13.68
CA TYR A 273 6.82 -9.73 -14.41
C TYR A 273 6.28 -10.77 -13.43
N HIS A 274 5.19 -11.43 -13.81
CA HIS A 274 4.57 -12.50 -13.03
C HIS A 274 4.85 -13.86 -13.68
N ILE A 275 5.59 -14.74 -13.02
CA ILE A 275 5.91 -16.09 -13.55
C ILE A 275 4.96 -17.13 -12.99
N ARG A 276 3.87 -17.38 -13.72
CA ARG A 276 2.80 -18.34 -13.37
C ARG A 276 2.85 -19.62 -14.22
N ASP A 277 3.69 -20.56 -13.79
CA ASP A 277 4.01 -21.80 -14.49
C ASP A 277 3.20 -23.02 -13.98
N SER A 278 3.60 -24.23 -14.35
CA SER A 278 2.94 -25.46 -13.89
C SER A 278 3.14 -25.73 -12.39
N TRP A 279 4.20 -25.18 -11.79
CA TRP A 279 4.54 -25.32 -10.38
C TRP A 279 3.72 -24.36 -9.52
N THR A 280 3.67 -23.06 -9.84
CA THR A 280 2.85 -22.12 -9.05
C THR A 280 1.36 -22.39 -9.21
N LYS A 281 0.89 -22.90 -10.37
CA LYS A 281 -0.48 -23.39 -10.53
C LYS A 281 -0.79 -24.58 -9.59
N LYS A 282 0.12 -25.54 -9.45
CA LYS A 282 -0.02 -26.65 -8.47
C LYS A 282 0.00 -26.14 -7.03
N LEU A 283 0.88 -25.19 -6.70
CA LEU A 283 0.92 -24.56 -5.37
C LEU A 283 -0.39 -23.83 -5.06
N LEU A 284 -0.93 -23.02 -5.99
CA LEU A 284 -2.20 -22.31 -5.80
C LEU A 284 -3.41 -23.25 -5.67
N GLN A 285 -3.38 -24.42 -6.29
CA GLN A 285 -4.41 -25.45 -6.16
C GLN A 285 -4.32 -26.22 -4.82
N SER A 286 -3.10 -26.45 -4.30
CA SER A 286 -2.86 -27.27 -3.10
C SER A 286 -2.70 -26.48 -1.80
N ALA A 287 -2.28 -25.23 -1.88
CA ALA A 287 -2.03 -24.30 -0.77
C ALA A 287 -2.73 -22.95 -1.03
N SER A 288 -4.04 -23.01 -1.33
CA SER A 288 -4.87 -21.84 -1.66
C SER A 288 -4.97 -20.81 -0.51
N ASN A 289 -4.71 -21.25 0.74
CA ASN A 289 -4.53 -20.42 1.93
C ASN A 289 -3.28 -19.52 1.87
N ARG A 290 -2.19 -19.94 1.20
CA ARG A 290 -0.95 -19.16 1.00
C ARG A 290 -0.96 -18.36 -0.31
N LYS A 291 -2.11 -18.18 -0.96
CA LYS A 291 -2.26 -17.52 -2.28
C LYS A 291 -1.48 -16.20 -2.40
N ARG A 292 -1.53 -15.35 -1.37
CA ARG A 292 -0.82 -14.06 -1.37
C ARG A 292 0.70 -14.21 -1.44
N ASP A 293 1.27 -15.11 -0.64
CA ASP A 293 2.71 -15.34 -0.61
C ASP A 293 3.20 -15.96 -1.92
N ILE A 294 2.34 -16.74 -2.59
CA ILE A 294 2.62 -17.25 -3.93
C ILE A 294 2.57 -16.12 -4.96
N GLU A 295 1.50 -15.33 -5.00
CA GLU A 295 1.29 -14.25 -6.00
C GLU A 295 2.24 -13.05 -5.83
N GLU A 296 2.49 -12.60 -4.59
CA GLU A 296 3.36 -11.46 -4.27
C GLU A 296 4.81 -11.89 -3.99
N GLY A 297 5.03 -13.11 -3.48
CA GLY A 297 6.33 -13.60 -3.02
C GLY A 297 7.00 -14.65 -3.91
N ILE A 298 6.30 -15.29 -4.87
CA ILE A 298 6.92 -16.26 -5.81
C ILE A 298 6.69 -15.87 -7.28
N GLU A 299 5.51 -15.36 -7.61
CA GLU A 299 5.18 -14.95 -8.99
C GLU A 299 5.73 -13.55 -9.30
N LYS A 300 5.62 -12.59 -8.38
CA LYS A 300 6.04 -11.18 -8.57
C LYS A 300 7.52 -10.95 -8.21
N VAL A 301 8.21 -10.14 -9.02
CA VAL A 301 9.64 -9.84 -8.90
C VAL A 301 9.88 -8.31 -8.90
N GLN A 302 10.47 -7.75 -7.84
CA GLN A 302 10.79 -6.30 -7.69
C GLN A 302 12.19 -6.08 -7.07
N ARG A 303 12.80 -4.90 -7.24
CA ARG A 303 14.21 -4.59 -6.87
C ARG A 303 14.33 -3.40 -5.91
N VAL A 304 15.14 -3.51 -4.84
CA VAL A 304 15.42 -2.45 -3.82
C VAL A 304 16.84 -2.64 -3.21
N THR A 305 17.44 -1.59 -2.63
CA THR A 305 18.74 -1.61 -1.90
C THR A 305 18.81 -0.53 -0.80
N THR A 306 19.39 -0.83 0.38
CA THR A 306 19.75 0.12 1.46
C THR A 306 20.93 -0.42 2.33
N ASP A 307 21.64 0.46 3.07
CA ASP A 307 22.92 0.20 3.79
C ASP A 307 22.95 0.70 5.26
N ARG A 308 23.89 0.17 6.09
CA ARG A 308 24.68 0.77 7.22
C ARG A 308 25.07 -0.29 8.30
N THR A 309 25.78 0.00 9.40
CA THR A 309 27.26 0.20 9.64
C THR A 309 27.57 -0.23 11.09
N VAL A 310 28.82 -0.58 11.48
CA VAL A 310 29.19 -1.15 12.82
C VAL A 310 30.33 -0.36 13.52
N SER A 311 30.46 -0.46 14.87
CA SER A 311 31.49 0.21 15.71
C SER A 311 32.02 -0.65 16.90
N VAL A 312 33.04 -0.16 17.64
CA VAL A 312 33.82 -0.90 18.68
C VAL A 312 34.03 -0.03 19.95
N LYS A 313 34.28 -0.62 21.15
CA LYS A 313 34.39 0.07 22.47
C LYS A 313 35.60 -0.36 23.36
N SER A 314 35.71 0.25 24.56
CA SER A 314 36.91 0.47 25.42
C SER A 314 36.86 -0.21 26.82
N SER A 315 37.81 0.04 27.72
CA SER A 315 38.26 -0.84 28.82
C SER A 315 38.31 -0.26 30.25
N PHE A 316 37.21 0.26 30.81
CA PHE A 316 37.09 0.61 32.24
C PHE A 316 35.72 0.15 32.76
N HIS A 317 35.66 -0.46 33.96
CA HIS A 317 34.48 -1.21 34.44
C HIS A 317 34.17 -1.00 35.94
N THR A 318 32.90 -0.86 36.28
CA THR A 318 32.31 -0.60 37.61
C THR A 318 31.06 -1.47 37.87
N GLU A 319 30.42 -1.34 39.04
CA GLU A 319 29.14 -2.02 39.32
C GLU A 319 28.00 -1.56 38.39
N ILE A 320 28.04 -0.31 37.92
CA ILE A 320 27.08 0.21 36.93
C ILE A 320 27.39 -0.39 35.55
N ASP A 321 28.67 -0.59 35.22
CA ASP A 321 29.06 -1.30 33.99
C ASP A 321 28.68 -2.78 34.05
N THR A 322 28.71 -3.39 35.24
CA THR A 322 28.14 -4.73 35.47
C THR A 322 26.62 -4.76 35.23
N ALA A 323 25.89 -3.73 35.66
CA ALA A 323 24.44 -3.62 35.41
C ALA A 323 24.11 -3.29 33.94
N LEU A 324 24.96 -2.52 33.26
CA LEU A 324 24.92 -2.29 31.81
C LEU A 324 25.10 -3.62 31.05
N GLU A 325 26.22 -4.30 31.28
CA GLU A 325 26.54 -5.58 30.63
C GLU A 325 25.53 -6.68 30.94
N THR A 326 25.03 -6.76 32.17
CA THR A 326 23.99 -7.74 32.54
C THR A 326 22.68 -7.44 31.81
N GLY A 327 22.23 -6.17 31.79
CA GLY A 327 21.01 -5.79 31.08
C GLY A 327 21.10 -6.05 29.57
N ASP A 328 22.23 -5.70 28.95
CA ASP A 328 22.48 -6.02 27.54
C ASP A 328 22.58 -7.53 27.30
N SER A 329 23.31 -8.29 28.12
CA SER A 329 23.48 -9.74 27.97
C SER A 329 22.14 -10.49 28.06
N LEU A 330 21.33 -10.16 29.08
CA LEU A 330 20.01 -10.75 29.30
C LEU A 330 19.06 -10.53 28.11
N LEU A 331 19.02 -9.32 27.54
CA LEU A 331 17.97 -8.93 26.60
C LEU A 331 18.42 -8.90 25.13
N THR A 332 19.74 -8.86 24.85
CA THR A 332 20.29 -8.92 23.49
C THR A 332 19.97 -10.23 22.78
N GLY A 333 19.91 -11.34 23.51
CA GLY A 333 19.50 -12.65 22.95
C GLY A 333 18.09 -12.67 22.35
N TYR A 334 17.22 -11.74 22.77
CA TYR A 334 15.85 -11.60 22.27
C TYR A 334 15.70 -10.55 21.15
N ARG A 335 16.79 -9.87 20.75
CA ARG A 335 16.79 -9.00 19.56
C ARG A 335 16.36 -9.80 18.34
N LYS A 336 15.55 -9.20 17.48
CA LYS A 336 15.27 -9.72 16.13
C LYS A 336 16.50 -9.54 15.21
N THR A 337 17.59 -10.22 15.54
CA THR A 337 18.73 -10.38 14.63
C THR A 337 18.34 -11.34 13.50
N HIS A 338 18.83 -11.10 12.28
CA HIS A 338 18.71 -12.08 11.21
C HIS A 338 19.50 -13.33 11.61
N CYS A 339 18.80 -14.41 11.93
CA CYS A 339 19.43 -15.71 12.09
C CYS A 339 20.00 -16.13 10.73
N LEU A 340 21.33 -16.32 10.68
CA LEU A 340 22.03 -16.76 9.47
C LEU A 340 21.59 -18.17 9.04
N GLY A 341 21.23 -19.04 9.99
CA GLY A 341 20.65 -20.36 9.71
C GLY A 341 19.12 -20.34 9.61
N SER A 342 18.56 -21.38 8.98
CA SER A 342 17.11 -21.58 8.91
C SER A 342 16.73 -23.05 9.10
N PHE A 343 15.63 -23.29 9.82
CA PHE A 343 14.97 -24.59 9.93
C PHE A 343 13.53 -24.45 9.43
N ILE A 344 13.21 -25.18 8.37
CA ILE A 344 11.91 -25.11 7.69
C ILE A 344 11.25 -26.49 7.86
N PRO A 345 10.18 -26.59 8.66
CA PRO A 345 9.56 -27.87 8.99
C PRO A 345 8.92 -28.52 7.76
N ASN A 346 8.80 -29.85 7.78
CA ASN A 346 8.03 -30.57 6.77
C ASN A 346 6.52 -30.42 7.03
N THR A 347 5.95 -29.31 6.58
CA THR A 347 4.50 -29.05 6.54
C THR A 347 3.92 -29.32 5.14
N GLY A 348 4.56 -30.21 4.37
CA GLY A 348 4.18 -30.49 2.99
C GLY A 348 4.48 -29.32 2.06
N LYS A 349 3.45 -28.75 1.41
CA LYS A 349 3.65 -27.70 0.39
C LYS A 349 4.00 -26.33 0.96
N ASP A 350 3.63 -26.04 2.21
CA ASP A 350 4.10 -24.84 2.91
C ASP A 350 5.62 -24.89 3.12
N GLY A 351 6.17 -26.07 3.45
CA GLY A 351 7.62 -26.29 3.55
C GLY A 351 8.36 -26.05 2.23
N GLU A 352 7.77 -26.43 1.08
CA GLU A 352 8.33 -26.12 -0.25
C GLU A 352 8.33 -24.61 -0.57
N ILE A 353 7.23 -23.92 -0.24
CA ILE A 353 7.08 -22.46 -0.39
C ILE A 353 8.12 -21.72 0.46
N ASP A 354 8.16 -22.02 1.76
CA ASP A 354 9.02 -21.32 2.70
C ASP A 354 10.51 -21.60 2.42
N SER A 355 10.85 -22.82 1.94
CA SER A 355 12.21 -23.16 1.48
C SER A 355 12.66 -22.32 0.29
N PHE A 356 11.80 -22.15 -0.71
CA PHE A 356 12.11 -21.32 -1.88
C PHE A 356 12.30 -19.86 -1.47
N LEU A 357 11.37 -19.31 -0.68
CA LEU A 357 11.43 -17.92 -0.20
C LEU A 357 12.73 -17.65 0.58
N LYS A 358 13.18 -18.59 1.42
CA LYS A 358 14.41 -18.42 2.22
C LYS A 358 15.69 -18.50 1.39
N ILE A 359 15.76 -19.40 0.40
CA ILE A 359 16.88 -19.41 -0.55
C ILE A 359 16.90 -18.11 -1.34
N ARG A 360 15.73 -17.61 -1.78
CA ARG A 360 15.63 -16.34 -2.50
C ARG A 360 16.11 -15.16 -1.65
N GLU A 361 15.72 -15.09 -0.38
CA GLU A 361 16.19 -14.07 0.60
C GLU A 361 17.73 -13.99 0.64
N TYR A 362 18.43 -15.13 0.68
CA TYR A 362 19.89 -15.17 0.70
C TYR A 362 20.56 -14.77 -0.62
N LEU A 363 19.88 -14.92 -1.76
CA LEU A 363 20.31 -14.41 -3.07
C LEU A 363 19.95 -12.91 -3.27
N GLU A 364 18.97 -12.42 -2.51
CA GLU A 364 18.47 -11.04 -2.52
C GLU A 364 19.29 -10.09 -1.63
N GLU A 365 20.11 -10.60 -0.71
CA GLU A 365 20.92 -9.77 0.20
C GLU A 365 21.85 -8.82 -0.59
N SER A 366 21.73 -7.51 -0.37
CA SER A 366 22.32 -6.44 -1.20
C SER A 366 23.85 -6.49 -1.28
N THR A 367 24.48 -6.93 -0.19
CA THR A 367 25.92 -7.08 0.00
C THR A 367 26.54 -8.13 -0.92
N VAL A 368 25.77 -9.12 -1.39
CA VAL A 368 26.27 -10.25 -2.19
C VAL A 368 26.47 -9.84 -3.65
N ASP A 369 27.65 -9.99 -4.24
CA ASP A 369 27.89 -9.76 -5.68
C ASP A 369 27.94 -11.05 -6.49
N ARG A 370 28.34 -12.17 -5.88
CA ARG A 370 28.46 -13.47 -6.53
C ARG A 370 28.00 -14.60 -5.61
N VAL A 371 27.39 -15.62 -6.21
CA VAL A 371 26.98 -16.85 -5.54
C VAL A 371 27.48 -18.05 -6.31
N ILE A 372 28.03 -19.03 -5.58
CA ILE A 372 28.22 -20.40 -6.08
C ILE A 372 27.18 -21.29 -5.40
N LEU A 373 26.34 -21.94 -6.20
CA LEU A 373 25.35 -22.89 -5.73
C LEU A 373 25.73 -24.28 -6.25
N ALA A 374 26.21 -25.13 -5.34
CA ALA A 374 26.59 -26.50 -5.63
C ALA A 374 25.50 -27.46 -5.13
N ASP A 375 24.81 -28.15 -6.04
CA ASP A 375 23.90 -29.24 -5.73
C ASP A 375 24.05 -30.32 -6.82
N PRO A 376 24.54 -31.53 -6.49
CA PRO A 376 24.90 -32.52 -7.52
C PRO A 376 23.69 -33.08 -8.28
N TYR A 377 22.47 -32.82 -7.81
CA TYR A 377 21.23 -33.31 -8.41
C TYR A 377 20.38 -32.21 -9.06
N PHE A 378 20.88 -30.97 -9.12
CA PHE A 378 20.10 -29.80 -9.56
C PHE A 378 19.52 -29.99 -10.97
N SER A 379 18.19 -30.21 -11.04
CA SER A 379 17.50 -30.65 -12.26
C SER A 379 16.93 -29.51 -13.10
N VAL A 380 16.35 -29.85 -14.25
CA VAL A 380 15.57 -28.92 -15.08
C VAL A 380 14.37 -28.33 -14.31
N GLN A 381 13.72 -29.12 -13.44
CA GLN A 381 12.62 -28.61 -12.61
C GLN A 381 13.13 -27.66 -11.52
N ALA A 382 14.28 -27.95 -10.90
CA ALA A 382 14.91 -27.03 -9.96
C ALA A 382 15.37 -25.72 -10.64
N ALA A 383 15.86 -25.83 -11.88
CA ALA A 383 16.24 -24.72 -12.73
C ALA A 383 15.05 -23.82 -13.10
N GLU A 384 13.91 -24.43 -13.49
CA GLU A 384 12.66 -23.71 -13.78
C GLU A 384 12.15 -22.95 -12.55
N LYS A 385 12.15 -23.60 -11.37
CA LYS A 385 11.76 -22.97 -10.09
C LYS A 385 12.66 -21.79 -9.75
N LEU A 386 13.98 -21.98 -9.72
CA LEU A 386 14.92 -21.01 -9.17
C LEU A 386 15.42 -19.99 -10.20
N LEU A 387 16.00 -20.42 -11.31
CA LEU A 387 16.80 -19.56 -12.19
C LEU A 387 15.98 -18.53 -12.98
N THR A 388 14.66 -18.74 -13.08
CA THR A 388 13.72 -17.80 -13.72
C THR A 388 13.25 -16.69 -12.77
N ARG A 389 13.45 -16.82 -11.45
CA ARG A 389 12.81 -15.99 -10.41
C ARG A 389 13.77 -15.10 -9.60
N ILE A 390 15.00 -14.90 -10.07
CA ILE A 390 16.02 -14.14 -9.36
C ILE A 390 15.93 -12.64 -9.73
N PRO A 391 15.59 -11.74 -8.78
CA PRO A 391 15.35 -10.32 -9.08
C PRO A 391 16.61 -9.49 -9.37
N ARG A 392 17.73 -9.83 -8.72
CA ARG A 392 18.96 -9.02 -8.70
C ARG A 392 19.75 -9.20 -9.99
N THR A 393 19.75 -8.15 -10.82
CA THR A 393 20.39 -8.14 -12.14
C THR A 393 21.92 -8.00 -12.13
N ASN A 394 22.50 -7.64 -10.99
CA ASN A 394 23.95 -7.44 -10.82
C ASN A 394 24.68 -8.68 -10.29
N LEU A 395 23.95 -9.64 -9.71
CA LEU A 395 24.48 -10.86 -9.10
C LEU A 395 25.13 -11.78 -10.15
N GLN A 396 26.37 -12.22 -9.95
CA GLN A 396 26.90 -13.37 -10.69
C GLN A 396 26.42 -14.67 -10.04
N LEU A 397 25.74 -15.54 -10.81
CA LEU A 397 25.32 -16.85 -10.32
C LEU A 397 26.04 -17.98 -11.07
N ASP A 398 26.85 -18.74 -10.33
CA ASP A 398 27.51 -19.95 -10.81
C ASP A 398 26.80 -21.19 -10.23
N ILE A 399 26.13 -21.98 -11.07
CA ILE A 399 25.55 -23.27 -10.70
C ILE A 399 26.55 -24.39 -11.00
N VAL A 400 26.80 -25.26 -10.02
CA VAL A 400 27.66 -26.44 -10.14
C VAL A 400 26.84 -27.69 -9.82
N THR A 401 26.78 -28.65 -10.74
CA THR A 401 25.97 -29.89 -10.62
C THR A 401 26.74 -31.13 -11.08
N CYS A 402 26.17 -32.33 -10.94
CA CYS A 402 26.76 -33.63 -11.29
C CYS A 402 25.74 -34.54 -12.02
N LEU A 403 25.02 -33.97 -12.98
CA LEU A 403 24.02 -34.67 -13.78
C LEU A 403 24.64 -35.76 -14.67
N GLY A 404 24.06 -36.96 -14.61
CA GLY A 404 24.44 -38.14 -15.39
C GLY A 404 23.40 -38.53 -16.45
N MET A 405 23.31 -39.82 -16.77
CA MET A 405 22.35 -40.37 -17.75
C MET A 405 20.99 -40.78 -17.12
N THR A 406 20.66 -40.20 -15.96
CA THR A 406 19.46 -40.53 -15.19
C THR A 406 18.86 -39.24 -14.64
N ASP A 407 17.56 -39.06 -14.82
CA ASP A 407 16.84 -37.91 -14.29
C ASP A 407 16.75 -38.01 -12.75
N PRO A 408 17.22 -37.00 -11.99
CA PRO A 408 17.23 -37.03 -10.53
C PRO A 408 15.84 -36.87 -9.88
N ASP A 409 14.84 -36.42 -10.63
CA ASP A 409 13.47 -36.25 -10.14
C ASP A 409 12.61 -37.49 -10.35
N THR A 410 12.74 -38.16 -11.51
CA THR A 410 11.96 -39.35 -11.89
C THR A 410 12.70 -40.68 -11.72
N GLY A 411 14.03 -40.68 -11.78
CA GLY A 411 14.86 -41.89 -11.79
C GLY A 411 14.97 -42.59 -13.15
N GLU A 412 14.42 -42.00 -14.21
CA GLU A 412 14.40 -42.59 -15.56
C GLU A 412 15.70 -42.33 -16.34
N ALA A 413 16.08 -43.24 -17.24
CA ALA A 413 17.26 -43.09 -18.08
C ALA A 413 17.03 -42.03 -19.17
N SER A 414 17.79 -40.93 -19.11
CA SER A 414 17.64 -39.78 -20.01
C SER A 414 18.95 -39.00 -20.13
N ASP A 415 19.22 -38.40 -21.29
CA ASP A 415 20.32 -37.46 -21.49
C ASP A 415 19.90 -36.07 -20.94
N ILE A 416 19.82 -35.99 -19.61
CA ILE A 416 19.27 -34.82 -18.90
C ILE A 416 20.07 -33.55 -19.19
N CYS A 417 21.38 -33.65 -19.50
CA CYS A 417 22.21 -32.50 -19.86
C CYS A 417 21.68 -31.79 -21.12
N LYS A 418 21.35 -32.55 -22.18
CA LYS A 418 20.75 -31.96 -23.39
C LYS A 418 19.35 -31.39 -23.17
N VAL A 419 18.56 -32.01 -22.30
CA VAL A 419 17.24 -31.47 -21.91
C VAL A 419 17.41 -30.15 -21.15
N TYR A 420 18.41 -30.08 -20.28
CA TYR A 420 18.76 -28.90 -19.51
C TYR A 420 19.29 -27.76 -20.41
N GLU A 421 20.23 -28.03 -21.32
CA GLU A 421 20.68 -27.08 -22.34
C GLU A 421 19.50 -26.52 -23.16
N LYS A 422 18.61 -27.40 -23.63
CA LYS A 422 17.41 -26.99 -24.37
C LYS A 422 16.48 -26.11 -23.54
N PHE A 423 16.27 -26.44 -22.26
CA PHE A 423 15.50 -25.61 -21.34
C PHE A 423 16.14 -24.22 -21.20
N LEU A 424 17.45 -24.15 -20.96
CA LEU A 424 18.15 -22.88 -20.75
C LEU A 424 18.10 -21.99 -21.99
N LEU A 425 18.36 -22.56 -23.18
CA LEU A 425 18.28 -21.84 -24.45
C LEU A 425 16.87 -21.34 -24.77
N SER A 426 15.85 -22.17 -24.51
CA SER A 426 14.44 -21.81 -24.75
C SER A 426 13.95 -20.70 -23.82
N ASN A 427 14.48 -20.64 -22.60
CA ASN A 427 14.10 -19.68 -21.56
C ASN A 427 15.11 -18.54 -21.37
N ALA A 428 16.10 -18.39 -22.26
CA ALA A 428 17.21 -17.43 -22.11
C ALA A 428 16.78 -15.97 -21.86
N LYS A 429 15.56 -15.58 -22.26
CA LYS A 429 14.96 -14.25 -21.99
C LYS A 429 14.46 -14.05 -20.56
N LEU A 430 14.24 -15.15 -19.82
CA LEU A 430 13.77 -15.18 -18.43
C LEU A 430 14.91 -15.51 -17.44
N LEU A 431 16.04 -16.01 -17.93
CA LEU A 431 17.19 -16.36 -17.11
C LEU A 431 18.01 -15.15 -16.71
N HIS A 432 18.76 -15.29 -15.62
CA HIS A 432 19.64 -14.24 -15.13
C HIS A 432 20.75 -13.87 -16.16
N GLY A 433 21.02 -12.57 -16.32
CA GLY A 433 21.94 -12.05 -17.34
C GLY A 433 23.44 -12.32 -17.07
N ARG A 434 23.77 -12.83 -15.88
CA ARG A 434 25.10 -13.31 -15.47
C ARG A 434 24.93 -14.69 -14.83
N LEU A 435 24.64 -15.69 -15.64
CA LEU A 435 24.40 -17.08 -15.23
C LEU A 435 25.39 -18.01 -15.93
N SER A 436 26.16 -18.76 -15.15
CA SER A 436 26.97 -19.89 -15.62
C SER A 436 26.39 -21.18 -15.04
N VAL A 437 26.16 -22.19 -15.87
CA VAL A 437 25.74 -23.52 -15.42
C VAL A 437 26.78 -24.54 -15.85
N ARG A 438 27.38 -25.23 -14.86
CA ARG A 438 28.49 -26.17 -15.07
C ARG A 438 28.14 -27.55 -14.54
N ASN A 439 28.36 -28.57 -15.36
CA ASN A 439 28.20 -29.95 -14.98
C ASN A 439 29.57 -30.61 -14.77
N LEU A 440 29.78 -31.24 -13.61
CA LEU A 440 31.01 -31.97 -13.30
C LEU A 440 30.81 -33.47 -13.49
N ARG A 441 31.63 -34.10 -14.33
CA ARG A 441 31.58 -35.53 -14.63
C ARG A 441 32.90 -36.23 -14.37
N ARG A 442 32.83 -37.46 -13.85
CA ARG A 442 33.97 -38.38 -13.68
C ARG A 442 33.49 -39.82 -13.92
N GLY A 443 33.35 -40.16 -15.20
CA GLY A 443 32.58 -41.34 -15.61
C GLY A 443 31.13 -41.25 -15.13
N ASN A 444 30.55 -42.38 -14.72
CA ASN A 444 29.17 -42.46 -14.23
C ASN A 444 29.03 -42.18 -12.72
N LYS A 445 30.07 -41.70 -12.03
CA LYS A 445 30.02 -41.41 -10.59
C LYS A 445 29.89 -39.91 -10.33
N PRO A 446 29.05 -39.48 -9.37
CA PRO A 446 29.01 -38.08 -8.97
C PRO A 446 30.37 -37.62 -8.45
N VAL A 447 30.68 -36.34 -8.66
CA VAL A 447 31.96 -35.75 -8.28
C VAL A 447 31.95 -35.28 -6.83
N PHE A 448 30.82 -34.75 -6.36
CA PHE A 448 30.54 -34.39 -4.97
C PHE A 448 29.12 -34.81 -4.56
N HIS A 449 28.81 -34.77 -3.26
CA HIS A 449 27.51 -35.20 -2.70
C HIS A 449 26.79 -34.08 -1.94
N ASP A 450 27.53 -33.28 -1.20
CA ASP A 450 26.99 -32.27 -0.29
C ASP A 450 26.55 -31.01 -1.04
N ARG A 451 25.61 -30.26 -0.46
CA ARG A 451 24.99 -29.10 -1.11
C ARG A 451 25.44 -27.83 -0.41
N TYR A 452 26.01 -26.92 -1.18
CA TYR A 452 26.60 -25.69 -0.66
C TYR A 452 26.00 -24.47 -1.35
N LEU A 453 25.64 -23.47 -0.56
CA LEU A 453 25.40 -22.10 -1.00
C LEU A 453 26.58 -21.27 -0.47
N LEU A 454 27.46 -20.79 -1.35
CA LEU A 454 28.54 -19.88 -0.99
C LEU A 454 28.22 -18.49 -1.53
N ARG A 455 28.39 -17.46 -0.70
CA ARG A 455 28.11 -16.07 -1.07
C ARG A 455 29.37 -15.24 -0.91
N PHE A 456 29.65 -14.45 -1.93
CA PHE A 456 30.74 -13.48 -1.97
C PHE A 456 30.11 -12.10 -1.85
N HIS A 457 30.67 -11.28 -0.98
CA HIS A 457 30.13 -9.96 -0.66
C HIS A 457 31.06 -8.85 -1.18
N ASN A 458 30.47 -7.68 -1.44
CA ASN A 458 31.14 -6.49 -1.99
C ASN A 458 32.35 -6.01 -1.14
N ASP A 459 32.38 -6.35 0.15
CA ASP A 459 33.46 -6.07 1.10
C ASP A 459 34.56 -7.15 1.12
N GLN A 460 34.50 -8.10 0.18
CA GLN A 460 35.35 -9.30 0.08
C GLN A 460 35.13 -10.31 1.21
N HIS A 461 34.06 -10.21 1.98
CA HIS A 461 33.61 -11.30 2.85
C HIS A 461 33.11 -12.49 2.01
N ILE A 462 33.28 -13.70 2.56
CA ILE A 462 32.73 -14.93 2.00
C ILE A 462 32.06 -15.67 3.14
N ASP A 463 30.75 -15.90 3.02
CA ASP A 463 29.99 -16.80 3.88
C ASP A 463 29.51 -18.04 3.09
N GLY A 464 29.02 -19.03 3.82
CA GLY A 464 28.68 -20.31 3.25
C GLY A 464 27.67 -21.06 4.10
N PHE A 465 26.86 -21.87 3.46
CA PHE A 465 25.82 -22.67 4.10
C PHE A 465 25.82 -24.09 3.56
N LEU A 466 25.62 -25.05 4.45
CA LEU A 466 25.27 -26.42 4.12
C LEU A 466 23.75 -26.54 3.99
N LEU A 467 23.27 -27.11 2.88
CA LEU A 467 21.85 -27.37 2.63
C LEU A 467 21.55 -28.85 2.90
N SER A 468 20.57 -29.16 3.75
CA SER A 468 20.28 -30.54 4.16
C SER A 468 19.76 -31.44 3.03
N ASN A 469 19.06 -30.85 2.06
CA ASN A 469 18.42 -31.53 0.94
C ASN A 469 18.80 -30.87 -0.39
N SER A 470 18.60 -31.59 -1.50
CA SER A 470 18.67 -31.01 -2.85
C SER A 470 17.49 -30.06 -3.09
N LEU A 471 17.76 -28.99 -3.85
CA LEU A 471 16.80 -27.93 -4.18
C LEU A 471 15.61 -28.44 -5.02
N ASN A 472 15.76 -29.56 -5.73
CA ASN A 472 14.67 -30.19 -6.48
C ASN A 472 13.43 -30.46 -5.59
N LYS A 473 13.70 -30.93 -4.36
CA LYS A 473 12.69 -31.42 -3.40
C LYS A 473 12.80 -30.73 -2.03
N MET A 474 13.34 -29.50 -2.00
CA MET A 474 13.46 -28.70 -0.77
C MET A 474 12.10 -28.54 -0.07
N GLY A 475 12.07 -28.85 1.23
CA GLY A 475 10.87 -28.77 2.07
C GLY A 475 9.69 -29.69 1.71
N GLN A 476 9.76 -30.45 0.62
CA GLN A 476 8.62 -31.25 0.11
C GLN A 476 8.40 -32.56 0.89
N ASN A 477 9.49 -33.29 1.17
CA ASN A 477 9.45 -34.65 1.72
C ASN A 477 10.04 -34.73 3.13
N TYR A 478 10.93 -33.80 3.48
CA TYR A 478 11.68 -33.73 4.73
C TYR A 478 11.93 -32.26 5.11
N PRO A 479 12.16 -31.94 6.39
CA PRO A 479 12.51 -30.58 6.80
C PRO A 479 13.75 -30.09 6.06
N PHE A 480 13.73 -28.83 5.64
CA PHE A 480 14.87 -28.20 4.99
C PHE A 480 15.64 -27.37 6.02
N VAL A 481 16.93 -27.67 6.15
CA VAL A 481 17.82 -27.01 7.12
C VAL A 481 18.93 -26.36 6.33
N ILE A 482 19.12 -25.07 6.57
CA ILE A 482 20.22 -24.28 6.04
C ILE A 482 21.11 -23.93 7.24
N ALA A 483 22.27 -24.59 7.32
CA ALA A 483 23.19 -24.44 8.44
C ALA A 483 24.38 -23.55 8.00
N PRO A 484 24.68 -22.44 8.70
CA PRO A 484 25.83 -21.61 8.40
C PRO A 484 27.12 -22.37 8.68
N LEU A 485 28.08 -22.25 7.77
CA LEU A 485 29.43 -22.76 7.93
C LEU A 485 30.30 -21.72 8.65
N GLU A 486 31.23 -22.20 9.48
CA GLU A 486 32.25 -21.33 10.06
C GLU A 486 33.15 -20.77 8.93
N ARG A 487 33.59 -19.51 9.06
CA ARG A 487 34.33 -18.79 8.01
C ARG A 487 35.51 -19.58 7.43
N LYS A 488 36.27 -20.30 8.26
CA LYS A 488 37.39 -21.12 7.79
C LYS A 488 36.92 -22.28 6.89
N VAL A 489 35.87 -22.99 7.32
CA VAL A 489 35.25 -24.09 6.57
C VAL A 489 34.68 -23.60 5.23
N THR A 490 34.04 -22.43 5.22
CA THR A 490 33.57 -21.77 3.98
C THR A 490 34.68 -21.57 2.95
N LEU A 491 35.86 -21.09 3.39
CA LEU A 491 37.00 -20.89 2.50
C LEU A 491 37.57 -22.21 1.97
N GLU A 492 37.67 -23.23 2.82
CA GLU A 492 38.11 -24.58 2.44
C GLU A 492 37.13 -25.22 1.41
N VAL A 493 35.81 -25.06 1.59
CA VAL A 493 34.78 -25.50 0.63
C VAL A 493 34.84 -24.71 -0.69
N CYS A 494 35.07 -23.39 -0.62
CA CYS A 494 35.25 -22.53 -1.80
C CYS A 494 36.46 -22.98 -2.63
N GLU A 495 37.59 -23.25 -1.99
CA GLU A 495 38.78 -23.77 -2.65
C GLU A 495 38.50 -25.15 -3.29
N TYR A 496 37.86 -26.06 -2.54
CA TYR A 496 37.48 -27.39 -3.01
C TYR A 496 36.63 -27.35 -4.30
N LEU A 497 35.54 -26.55 -4.33
CA LEU A 497 34.70 -26.39 -5.52
C LEU A 497 35.48 -25.75 -6.69
N THR A 498 36.34 -24.77 -6.40
CA THR A 498 37.15 -24.09 -7.42
C THR A 498 38.18 -25.03 -8.06
N GLN A 499 38.90 -25.82 -7.27
CA GLN A 499 39.86 -26.81 -7.74
C GLN A 499 39.21 -27.90 -8.63
N MET A 500 37.96 -28.27 -8.35
CA MET A 500 37.22 -29.23 -9.19
C MET A 500 36.81 -28.64 -10.55
N CYS A 501 36.57 -27.33 -10.63
CA CYS A 501 36.20 -26.64 -11.86
C CYS A 501 37.40 -26.16 -12.70
N ASP A 502 38.59 -26.00 -12.12
CA ASP A 502 39.78 -25.49 -12.82
C ASP A 502 40.44 -26.54 -13.73
N PRO A 503 40.47 -26.34 -15.07
CA PRO A 503 41.13 -27.26 -16.00
C PRO A 503 42.62 -27.45 -15.69
N LYS A 504 43.34 -26.41 -15.26
CA LYS A 504 44.79 -26.48 -14.99
C LYS A 504 45.11 -27.36 -13.79
N THR A 505 44.22 -27.41 -12.80
CA THR A 505 44.30 -28.32 -11.66
C THR A 505 43.93 -29.75 -12.05
N GLN A 506 42.96 -29.95 -12.93
CA GLN A 506 42.58 -31.27 -13.43
C GLN A 506 43.62 -31.87 -14.39
N GLU A 507 44.27 -31.08 -15.24
CA GLU A 507 45.34 -31.54 -16.15
C GLU A 507 46.52 -32.20 -15.40
N LYS A 508 46.84 -31.70 -14.20
CA LYS A 508 47.87 -32.27 -13.31
C LYS A 508 47.49 -33.63 -12.70
N ARG A 509 46.21 -34.03 -12.76
CA ARG A 509 45.71 -35.31 -12.20
C ARG A 509 45.79 -36.43 -13.24
N PRO A 510 45.94 -37.71 -12.82
CA PRO A 510 45.93 -38.86 -13.73
C PRO A 510 44.63 -38.92 -14.53
N PRO A 511 44.63 -39.31 -15.83
CA PRO A 511 43.45 -39.25 -16.71
C PRO A 511 42.18 -39.90 -16.15
N LYS A 512 42.31 -40.99 -15.39
CA LYS A 512 41.21 -41.72 -14.75
C LYS A 512 40.54 -40.96 -13.58
N ASP A 513 41.25 -40.01 -12.98
CA ASP A 513 40.85 -39.24 -11.79
C ASP A 513 40.46 -37.80 -12.13
N ARG A 514 40.61 -37.39 -13.41
CA ARG A 514 40.25 -36.06 -13.90
C ARG A 514 38.73 -35.85 -13.85
N ILE A 515 38.34 -34.67 -13.42
CA ILE A 515 36.98 -34.17 -13.52
C ILE A 515 36.84 -33.40 -14.83
N ILE A 516 35.80 -33.71 -15.59
CA ILE A 516 35.40 -32.95 -16.78
C ILE A 516 34.37 -31.91 -16.32
N CYS A 517 34.59 -30.65 -16.68
CA CYS A 517 33.67 -29.55 -16.38
C CYS A 517 33.03 -29.05 -17.69
N ASP A 518 31.81 -29.51 -17.96
CA ASP A 518 31.03 -29.07 -19.12
C ASP A 518 30.27 -27.79 -18.80
N ILE A 519 30.33 -26.79 -19.68
CA ILE A 519 29.54 -25.56 -19.56
C ILE A 519 28.23 -25.78 -20.32
N LEU A 520 27.13 -26.03 -19.59
CA LEU A 520 25.80 -26.23 -20.18
C LEU A 520 25.18 -24.91 -20.65
N TYR A 521 25.56 -23.79 -20.03
CA TYR A 521 25.12 -22.44 -20.42
C TYR A 521 26.04 -21.37 -19.85
N ASP A 522 26.23 -20.32 -20.63
CA ASP A 522 26.83 -19.07 -20.23
C ASP A 522 26.03 -17.94 -20.89
N SER A 523 25.46 -17.04 -20.07
CA SER A 523 24.65 -15.92 -20.56
C SER A 523 25.44 -14.90 -21.39
N ALA A 524 26.77 -15.00 -21.46
CA ALA A 524 27.59 -14.27 -22.41
C ALA A 524 27.35 -14.66 -23.89
N VAL A 525 26.68 -15.80 -24.16
CA VAL A 525 26.47 -16.35 -25.52
C VAL A 525 24.98 -16.27 -25.92
N LYS A 526 24.64 -15.43 -26.91
CA LYS A 526 23.23 -15.11 -27.28
C LYS A 526 22.60 -16.09 -28.31
N PRO A 527 21.36 -16.59 -28.10
CA PRO A 527 20.60 -17.34 -29.10
C PRO A 527 19.64 -16.49 -29.97
N ILE A 528 19.27 -16.99 -31.16
CA ILE A 528 18.37 -16.37 -32.17
C ILE A 528 17.02 -17.12 -32.23
N ALA A 529 15.90 -16.45 -32.54
CA ALA A 529 14.55 -17.02 -32.52
C ALA A 529 13.68 -16.77 -33.77
N GLN A 530 12.67 -17.64 -33.97
CA GLN A 530 11.61 -17.64 -34.99
C GLN A 530 10.29 -18.13 -34.32
N TYR A 531 9.08 -18.18 -34.91
CA TYR A 531 8.53 -17.91 -36.26
C TYR A 531 7.11 -17.29 -36.10
N LYS A 532 6.38 -16.99 -37.18
CA LYS A 532 4.92 -16.69 -37.19
C LYS A 532 4.18 -17.35 -38.37
N ARG A 533 2.88 -17.63 -38.22
CA ARG A 533 1.96 -18.17 -39.25
C ARG A 533 1.32 -17.02 -40.07
N LYS A 534 0.85 -17.28 -41.29
CA LYS A 534 0.25 -16.27 -42.21
C LYS A 534 -1.28 -16.31 -42.24
N LEU A 535 -1.89 -15.14 -42.42
CA LEU A 535 -3.32 -14.89 -42.66
C LEU A 535 -3.72 -15.06 -44.14
N SER A 536 -5.01 -15.28 -44.40
CA SER A 536 -5.63 -15.27 -45.74
C SER A 536 -5.95 -13.83 -46.20
N PRO A 537 -5.76 -13.47 -47.47
CA PRO A 537 -6.05 -12.13 -47.99
C PRO A 537 -7.56 -11.87 -48.19
N SER A 538 -7.94 -10.58 -48.26
CA SER A 538 -9.32 -10.12 -48.51
C SER A 538 -9.67 -10.06 -50.00
N PRO A 539 -10.92 -10.39 -50.41
CA PRO A 539 -11.38 -10.28 -51.80
C PRO A 539 -11.55 -8.85 -52.33
N LEU A 540 -11.47 -7.81 -51.47
CA LEU A 540 -11.73 -6.40 -51.85
C LEU A 540 -11.03 -5.98 -53.16
N LYS A 541 -9.76 -6.38 -53.32
CA LYS A 541 -8.93 -6.04 -54.50
C LYS A 541 -9.26 -6.84 -55.76
N GLU A 542 -9.89 -8.00 -55.60
CA GLU A 542 -10.25 -8.90 -56.69
C GLU A 542 -11.60 -8.53 -57.29
N TRP A 543 -12.58 -8.16 -56.45
CA TRP A 543 -13.93 -7.82 -56.88
C TRP A 543 -14.07 -6.38 -57.39
N LEU A 544 -13.39 -5.42 -56.75
CA LEU A 544 -13.42 -4.02 -57.20
C LEU A 544 -12.26 -3.68 -58.16
N GLY A 545 -11.14 -4.42 -58.10
CA GLY A 545 -10.02 -4.27 -59.03
C GLY A 545 -8.90 -3.32 -58.58
N PRO A 546 -7.85 -3.14 -59.41
CA PRO A 546 -6.61 -2.47 -59.01
C PRO A 546 -6.73 -0.94 -58.85
N GLU A 547 -7.72 -0.31 -59.49
CA GLU A 547 -7.98 1.14 -59.44
C GLU A 547 -8.31 1.63 -58.02
N TYR A 548 -8.64 0.71 -57.12
CA TYR A 548 -9.00 0.95 -55.72
C TYR A 548 -7.77 0.98 -54.79
N CYS A 549 -6.55 0.84 -55.33
CA CYS A 549 -5.32 0.58 -54.56
C CYS A 549 -4.05 1.30 -55.05
N GLU A 550 -4.14 2.45 -55.72
CA GLU A 550 -2.94 3.25 -55.98
C GLU A 550 -2.35 3.86 -54.68
N ASN A 551 -1.04 3.71 -54.51
CA ASN A 551 -0.23 4.40 -53.49
C ASN A 551 -0.70 4.30 -52.03
N SER A 552 -1.35 3.18 -51.65
CA SER A 552 -1.79 2.89 -50.27
C SER A 552 -2.79 3.90 -49.67
N ARG A 553 -3.55 4.61 -50.51
CA ARG A 553 -4.69 5.43 -50.10
C ARG A 553 -5.94 4.97 -50.85
N ASN A 554 -6.86 4.32 -50.14
CA ASN A 554 -8.14 3.90 -50.72
C ASN A 554 -8.94 5.17 -51.06
N ALA A 555 -9.21 5.40 -52.35
CA ALA A 555 -9.75 6.67 -52.83
C ALA A 555 -10.81 6.48 -53.91
N VAL A 556 -11.87 5.73 -53.58
CA VAL A 556 -13.08 5.68 -54.40
C VAL A 556 -13.86 6.98 -54.21
N PRO A 557 -14.25 7.70 -55.29
CA PRO A 557 -15.12 8.86 -55.18
C PRO A 557 -16.48 8.48 -54.57
N LYS A 558 -17.06 9.36 -53.74
CA LYS A 558 -18.39 9.13 -53.14
C LYS A 558 -19.49 8.83 -54.17
N GLU A 559 -19.36 9.40 -55.37
CA GLU A 559 -20.25 9.20 -56.51
C GLU A 559 -20.30 7.73 -57.00
N ASN A 560 -19.22 6.97 -56.80
CA ASN A 560 -19.11 5.57 -57.23
C ASN A 560 -19.49 4.56 -56.14
N LEU A 561 -19.88 5.02 -54.93
CA LEU A 561 -20.29 4.14 -53.84
C LEU A 561 -21.47 3.21 -54.22
N PRO A 562 -22.55 3.68 -54.88
CA PRO A 562 -23.65 2.81 -55.28
C PRO A 562 -23.21 1.68 -56.22
N VAL A 563 -22.29 1.96 -57.14
CA VAL A 563 -21.74 0.96 -58.07
C VAL A 563 -20.90 -0.07 -57.30
N ALA A 564 -20.02 0.38 -56.40
CA ALA A 564 -19.18 -0.50 -55.60
C ALA A 564 -19.99 -1.42 -54.66
N VAL A 565 -21.03 -0.90 -54.01
CA VAL A 565 -21.92 -1.72 -53.15
C VAL A 565 -22.73 -2.71 -54.00
N THR A 566 -23.22 -2.29 -55.17
CA THR A 566 -23.97 -3.19 -56.08
C THR A 566 -23.10 -4.32 -56.60
N GLU A 567 -21.87 -4.04 -57.01
CA GLU A 567 -20.91 -5.05 -57.49
C GLU A 567 -20.59 -6.06 -56.39
N VAL A 568 -20.26 -5.58 -55.19
CA VAL A 568 -19.99 -6.43 -54.02
C VAL A 568 -21.22 -7.28 -53.67
N TRP A 569 -22.43 -6.71 -53.71
CA TRP A 569 -23.67 -7.46 -53.44
C TRP A 569 -23.97 -8.53 -54.49
N SER A 570 -23.52 -8.37 -55.74
CA SER A 570 -23.72 -9.37 -56.80
C SER A 570 -23.13 -10.75 -56.44
N HIS A 571 -22.08 -10.77 -55.60
CA HIS A 571 -21.43 -11.99 -55.12
C HIS A 571 -22.17 -12.68 -53.95
N TRP A 572 -23.28 -12.12 -53.43
CA TRP A 572 -24.01 -12.65 -52.27
C TRP A 572 -24.52 -14.08 -52.45
N GLY A 573 -24.82 -14.49 -53.69
CA GLY A 573 -25.20 -15.87 -54.00
C GLY A 573 -24.05 -16.88 -53.94
N GLN A 574 -22.79 -16.43 -53.89
CA GLN A 574 -21.58 -17.26 -54.00
C GLN A 574 -20.73 -17.23 -52.72
N ASP A 575 -20.47 -16.05 -52.15
CA ASP A 575 -19.61 -15.88 -50.96
C ASP A 575 -20.18 -14.82 -49.99
N LYS A 576 -21.11 -15.25 -49.13
CA LYS A 576 -21.74 -14.37 -48.13
C LYS A 576 -20.76 -13.84 -47.09
N GLU A 577 -19.77 -14.62 -46.68
CA GLU A 577 -18.76 -14.13 -45.72
C GLU A 577 -17.84 -13.10 -46.38
N GLY A 578 -17.40 -13.33 -47.61
CA GLY A 578 -16.65 -12.36 -48.40
C GLY A 578 -17.41 -11.05 -48.64
N VAL A 579 -18.71 -11.11 -48.95
CA VAL A 579 -19.55 -9.91 -49.07
C VAL A 579 -19.67 -9.16 -47.75
N CYS A 580 -19.97 -9.82 -46.63
CA CYS A 580 -19.97 -9.16 -45.33
C CYS A 580 -18.61 -8.56 -44.96
N ARG A 581 -17.51 -9.28 -45.23
CA ARG A 581 -16.13 -8.79 -45.05
C ARG A 581 -15.92 -7.49 -45.82
N VAL A 582 -16.12 -7.52 -47.14
CA VAL A 582 -15.87 -6.38 -48.03
C VAL A 582 -16.77 -5.18 -47.69
N LEU A 583 -18.06 -5.38 -47.40
CA LEU A 583 -18.94 -4.32 -46.90
C LEU A 583 -18.42 -3.72 -45.57
N GLY A 584 -17.90 -4.57 -44.67
CA GLY A 584 -17.22 -4.12 -43.46
C GLY A 584 -15.96 -3.28 -43.74
N GLU A 585 -15.17 -3.63 -44.76
CA GLU A 585 -14.01 -2.83 -45.18
C GLU A 585 -14.43 -1.47 -45.75
N LEU A 586 -15.51 -1.41 -46.55
CA LEU A 586 -16.10 -0.15 -47.06
C LEU A 586 -16.64 0.75 -45.93
N CYS A 587 -17.00 0.18 -44.77
CA CYS A 587 -17.39 0.91 -43.56
C CYS A 587 -16.21 1.25 -42.63
N SER A 588 -14.96 1.14 -43.10
CA SER A 588 -13.77 1.61 -42.38
C SER A 588 -13.53 3.12 -42.56
N ASN A 589 -12.80 3.75 -41.63
CA ASN A 589 -12.50 5.19 -41.65
C ASN A 589 -11.48 5.61 -42.75
N VAL A 590 -11.21 4.75 -43.73
CA VAL A 590 -10.22 4.99 -44.80
C VAL A 590 -10.88 5.58 -46.07
N PHE A 591 -12.20 5.50 -46.18
CA PHE A 591 -12.97 5.96 -47.35
C PHE A 591 -13.61 7.35 -47.13
N GLN A 592 -14.02 8.00 -48.23
CA GLN A 592 -14.52 9.39 -48.23
C GLN A 592 -16.01 9.56 -47.86
N TRP A 593 -16.72 8.45 -47.61
CA TRP A 593 -18.15 8.42 -47.28
C TRP A 593 -18.39 8.02 -45.81
N SER A 594 -19.59 8.32 -45.32
CA SER A 594 -20.07 7.89 -44.01
C SER A 594 -20.58 6.44 -44.05
N ILE A 595 -20.84 5.86 -42.89
CA ILE A 595 -21.49 4.53 -42.79
C ILE A 595 -22.95 4.66 -43.20
N GLU A 596 -23.56 5.78 -42.87
CA GLU A 596 -24.92 6.15 -43.24
C GLU A 596 -25.10 6.13 -44.78
N ASP A 597 -24.12 6.59 -45.56
CA ASP A 597 -24.14 6.51 -47.03
C ASP A 597 -24.15 5.05 -47.54
N VAL A 598 -23.38 4.15 -46.92
CA VAL A 598 -23.35 2.71 -47.27
C VAL A 598 -24.67 2.04 -46.87
N ALA A 599 -25.19 2.36 -45.68
CA ALA A 599 -26.44 1.83 -45.16
C ALA A 599 -27.66 2.28 -45.99
N GLU A 600 -27.68 3.53 -46.45
CA GLU A 600 -28.72 4.04 -47.37
C GLU A 600 -28.63 3.36 -48.73
N THR A 601 -27.43 3.21 -49.28
CA THR A 601 -27.19 2.49 -50.54
C THR A 601 -27.74 1.06 -50.47
N LEU A 602 -27.45 0.33 -49.39
CA LEU A 602 -27.94 -1.05 -49.20
C LEU A 602 -29.47 -1.11 -48.95
N LYS A 603 -30.06 -0.11 -48.30
CA LYS A 603 -31.52 0.02 -48.13
C LYS A 603 -32.27 0.32 -49.43
N ASN A 604 -31.60 0.94 -50.40
CA ASN A 604 -32.15 1.22 -51.73
C ASN A 604 -32.10 -0.01 -52.67
N MET A 605 -31.49 -1.11 -52.23
CA MET A 605 -31.45 -2.38 -52.96
C MET A 605 -32.50 -3.35 -52.39
N ASP A 606 -33.36 -3.88 -53.26
CA ASP A 606 -34.54 -4.67 -52.87
C ASP A 606 -34.16 -5.90 -52.02
N GLY A 607 -34.69 -5.98 -50.79
CA GLY A 607 -34.43 -7.03 -49.79
C GLY A 607 -33.00 -7.14 -49.24
N ALA A 608 -32.05 -6.32 -49.72
CA ALA A 608 -30.63 -6.49 -49.41
C ALA A 608 -30.29 -6.20 -47.93
N ALA A 609 -30.94 -5.18 -47.35
CA ALA A 609 -30.74 -4.82 -45.95
C ALA A 609 -31.27 -5.91 -44.99
N GLU A 610 -32.45 -6.48 -45.23
CA GLU A 610 -33.00 -7.57 -44.43
C GLU A 610 -32.16 -8.84 -44.54
N GLU A 611 -31.75 -9.22 -45.77
CA GLU A 611 -30.90 -10.40 -45.98
C GLU A 611 -29.53 -10.26 -45.31
N PHE A 612 -28.89 -9.09 -45.41
CA PHE A 612 -27.64 -8.81 -44.71
C PHE A 612 -27.81 -8.96 -43.20
N LEU A 613 -28.80 -8.27 -42.61
CA LEU A 613 -29.04 -8.30 -41.16
C LEU A 613 -29.29 -9.73 -40.65
N MET A 614 -30.11 -10.51 -41.36
CA MET A 614 -30.43 -11.88 -40.99
C MET A 614 -29.20 -12.80 -41.03
N TRP A 615 -28.45 -12.80 -42.14
CA TRP A 615 -27.31 -13.70 -42.30
C TRP A 615 -26.11 -13.28 -41.45
N PHE A 616 -25.78 -11.98 -41.43
CA PHE A 616 -24.66 -11.45 -40.66
C PHE A 616 -24.86 -11.67 -39.15
N SER A 617 -26.08 -11.56 -38.63
CA SER A 617 -26.35 -11.83 -37.21
C SER A 617 -25.98 -13.25 -36.80
N ALA A 618 -26.35 -14.25 -37.60
CA ALA A 618 -26.03 -15.66 -37.33
C ALA A 618 -24.51 -15.93 -37.43
N CYS A 619 -23.86 -15.39 -38.47
CA CYS A 619 -22.42 -15.51 -38.68
C CYS A 619 -21.62 -14.85 -37.53
N ALA A 620 -22.01 -13.64 -37.13
CA ALA A 620 -21.40 -12.91 -36.03
C ALA A 620 -21.55 -13.64 -34.69
N GLU A 621 -22.73 -14.19 -34.38
CA GLU A 621 -22.94 -14.95 -33.14
C GLU A 621 -22.04 -16.20 -33.07
N GLU A 622 -21.84 -16.91 -34.19
CA GLU A 622 -20.91 -18.03 -34.27
C GLU A 622 -19.44 -17.60 -34.09
N LYS A 623 -19.03 -16.49 -34.73
CA LYS A 623 -17.67 -15.94 -34.61
C LYS A 623 -17.34 -15.53 -33.18
N GLU A 624 -18.24 -14.79 -32.53
CA GLU A 624 -18.10 -14.37 -31.12
C GLU A 624 -18.03 -15.57 -30.17
N ARG A 625 -18.88 -16.58 -30.38
CA ARG A 625 -18.89 -17.81 -29.56
C ARG A 625 -17.58 -18.60 -29.66
N ASN A 626 -16.90 -18.53 -30.80
CA ASN A 626 -15.62 -19.21 -31.06
C ASN A 626 -14.39 -18.37 -30.66
N MET A 627 -14.57 -17.10 -30.28
CA MET A 627 -13.49 -16.19 -29.94
C MET A 627 -12.84 -16.55 -28.59
N LYS A 628 -11.51 -16.35 -28.49
CA LYS A 628 -10.73 -16.64 -27.26
C LYS A 628 -10.15 -15.37 -26.67
N HIS A 629 -10.97 -14.68 -25.89
CA HIS A 629 -10.64 -13.38 -25.31
C HIS A 629 -9.50 -13.42 -24.27
N ASP A 630 -9.04 -14.59 -23.83
CA ASP A 630 -7.96 -14.77 -22.85
C ASP A 630 -6.55 -14.82 -23.47
N GLN A 631 -6.41 -14.89 -24.80
CA GLN A 631 -5.12 -15.00 -25.49
C GLN A 631 -4.14 -13.87 -25.15
N ASN A 632 -4.64 -12.64 -25.03
CA ASN A 632 -3.86 -11.45 -24.68
C ASN A 632 -3.70 -11.24 -23.16
N GLY A 633 -4.13 -12.24 -22.37
CA GLY A 633 -4.08 -12.24 -20.90
C GLY A 633 -5.24 -11.46 -20.25
N ILE A 634 -5.52 -11.78 -18.98
CA ILE A 634 -6.66 -11.24 -18.22
C ILE A 634 -6.66 -9.70 -18.04
N ASN A 635 -5.55 -9.04 -18.36
CA ASN A 635 -5.41 -7.60 -18.27
C ASN A 635 -5.73 -6.86 -19.59
N ALA A 636 -5.93 -7.58 -20.70
CA ALA A 636 -6.33 -7.00 -21.97
C ALA A 636 -7.70 -6.29 -21.86
N PRO A 637 -7.91 -5.15 -22.54
CA PRO A 637 -9.20 -4.46 -22.57
C PRO A 637 -10.34 -5.38 -23.03
N GLU A 638 -10.08 -6.20 -24.04
CA GLU A 638 -10.97 -7.23 -24.57
C GLU A 638 -11.44 -8.21 -23.49
N TYR A 639 -10.52 -8.85 -22.75
CA TYR A 639 -10.86 -9.79 -21.70
C TYR A 639 -11.64 -9.12 -20.57
N LYS A 640 -11.25 -7.90 -20.17
CA LYS A 640 -11.94 -7.14 -19.11
C LYS A 640 -13.39 -6.85 -19.49
N LEU A 641 -13.61 -6.37 -20.72
CA LEU A 641 -14.94 -6.06 -21.22
C LEU A 641 -15.77 -7.34 -21.41
N TRP A 642 -15.18 -8.40 -21.97
CA TRP A 642 -15.81 -9.72 -22.04
C TRP A 642 -16.27 -10.22 -20.68
N ALA A 643 -15.38 -10.18 -19.68
CA ALA A 643 -15.67 -10.66 -18.33
C ALA A 643 -16.79 -9.83 -17.65
N LEU A 644 -16.86 -8.52 -17.91
CA LEU A 644 -17.95 -7.66 -17.44
C LEU A 644 -19.28 -7.96 -18.14
N LEU A 645 -19.26 -8.14 -19.46
CA LEU A 645 -20.46 -8.47 -20.24
C LEU A 645 -20.98 -9.89 -19.96
N HIS A 646 -20.13 -10.80 -19.47
CA HIS A 646 -20.46 -12.19 -19.11
C HIS A 646 -20.66 -12.41 -17.60
N ASP A 647 -20.82 -11.34 -16.81
CA ASP A 647 -21.04 -11.39 -15.34
C ASP A 647 -19.92 -12.14 -14.56
N ARG A 648 -18.73 -12.28 -15.17
CA ARG A 648 -17.52 -12.87 -14.56
C ARG A 648 -16.65 -11.85 -13.81
N ALA A 649 -16.94 -10.57 -13.99
CA ALA A 649 -16.34 -9.46 -13.27
C ALA A 649 -17.43 -8.45 -12.88
N THR A 650 -17.24 -7.78 -11.74
CA THR A 650 -18.12 -6.69 -11.29
C THR A 650 -17.52 -5.34 -11.65
N ALA A 651 -18.31 -4.44 -12.26
CA ALA A 651 -17.85 -3.10 -12.57
C ALA A 651 -17.47 -2.29 -11.32
N SER A 652 -16.32 -1.60 -11.38
CA SER A 652 -15.92 -0.66 -10.33
C SER A 652 -16.72 0.63 -10.45
N ARG A 653 -17.40 1.06 -9.38
CA ARG A 653 -18.16 2.32 -9.37
C ARG A 653 -17.29 3.55 -9.67
N ALA A 654 -16.06 3.56 -9.16
CA ALA A 654 -15.07 4.59 -9.46
C ALA A 654 -14.40 4.41 -10.84
N GLY A 655 -14.32 3.17 -11.34
CA GLY A 655 -13.54 2.82 -12.54
C GLY A 655 -14.32 2.65 -13.84
N LEU A 656 -15.67 2.58 -13.80
CA LEU A 656 -16.49 2.28 -14.99
C LEU A 656 -16.27 3.31 -16.11
N HIS A 657 -16.14 4.60 -15.78
CA HIS A 657 -15.97 5.66 -16.76
C HIS A 657 -14.74 5.47 -17.66
N PHE A 658 -13.66 4.87 -17.15
CA PHE A 658 -12.47 4.57 -17.96
C PHE A 658 -12.74 3.55 -19.08
N LEU A 659 -13.74 2.68 -18.95
CA LEU A 659 -14.13 1.75 -20.02
C LEU A 659 -14.85 2.47 -21.16
N PHE A 660 -15.57 3.55 -20.84
CA PHE A 660 -16.22 4.40 -21.82
C PHE A 660 -15.20 5.32 -22.48
N ASP A 661 -14.35 5.97 -21.68
CA ASP A 661 -13.35 6.92 -22.16
C ASP A 661 -12.19 6.25 -22.95
N GLN A 662 -12.13 4.91 -22.99
CA GLN A 662 -11.20 4.09 -23.81
C GLN A 662 -11.90 3.37 -24.98
N ALA A 663 -13.11 3.78 -25.38
CA ALA A 663 -13.82 3.18 -26.50
C ALA A 663 -13.08 3.36 -27.85
N GLY A 664 -13.14 2.34 -28.70
CA GLY A 664 -12.48 2.27 -30.00
C GLY A 664 -11.11 1.59 -29.96
N HIS A 665 -10.89 0.71 -28.98
CA HIS A 665 -9.61 0.05 -28.71
C HIS A 665 -9.70 -1.49 -28.65
N ILE A 666 -10.87 -2.08 -28.94
CA ILE A 666 -11.02 -3.54 -29.08
C ILE A 666 -10.77 -3.94 -30.53
N TRP A 667 -9.91 -4.94 -30.76
CA TRP A 667 -9.52 -5.36 -32.10
C TRP A 667 -9.30 -6.87 -32.21
N TYR A 668 -10.06 -7.53 -33.07
CA TYR A 668 -9.85 -8.93 -33.42
C TYR A 668 -8.86 -9.01 -34.58
N GLN A 669 -7.64 -9.46 -34.29
CA GLN A 669 -6.53 -9.42 -35.25
C GLN A 669 -6.78 -10.27 -36.52
N GLU A 670 -7.52 -11.37 -36.40
CA GLU A 670 -7.79 -12.29 -37.51
C GLU A 670 -9.18 -12.05 -38.17
N ASP A 671 -10.12 -11.40 -37.46
CA ASP A 671 -11.50 -11.12 -37.93
C ASP A 671 -11.86 -9.62 -37.86
N TRP A 672 -10.89 -8.75 -38.17
CA TRP A 672 -11.02 -7.29 -38.03
C TRP A 672 -12.19 -6.65 -38.78
N TRP A 673 -12.60 -7.27 -39.89
CA TRP A 673 -13.73 -6.89 -40.73
C TRP A 673 -15.07 -6.85 -39.98
N LEU A 674 -15.20 -7.63 -38.89
CA LEU A 674 -16.39 -7.62 -38.02
C LEU A 674 -16.66 -6.22 -37.46
N HIS A 675 -15.64 -5.44 -37.11
CA HIS A 675 -15.80 -4.08 -36.59
C HIS A 675 -16.54 -3.17 -37.58
N GLY A 676 -16.20 -3.24 -38.87
CA GLY A 676 -16.89 -2.48 -39.92
C GLY A 676 -18.31 -2.97 -40.18
N SER A 677 -18.50 -4.29 -40.19
CA SER A 677 -19.81 -4.93 -40.40
C SER A 677 -20.78 -4.64 -39.25
N TYR A 678 -20.29 -4.60 -38.01
CA TYR A 678 -21.04 -4.15 -36.83
C TYR A 678 -21.44 -2.68 -36.92
N ARG A 679 -20.57 -1.79 -37.44
CA ARG A 679 -20.92 -0.38 -37.69
C ARG A 679 -22.04 -0.26 -38.74
N LEU A 680 -21.95 -1.04 -39.84
CA LEU A 680 -23.00 -1.10 -40.85
C LEU A 680 -24.33 -1.59 -40.26
N MET A 681 -24.30 -2.68 -39.50
CA MET A 681 -25.48 -3.21 -38.80
C MET A 681 -26.14 -2.16 -37.89
N LEU A 682 -25.35 -1.42 -37.11
CA LEU A 682 -25.83 -0.33 -36.25
C LEU A 682 -26.46 0.83 -37.03
N GLY A 683 -25.97 1.13 -38.24
CA GLY A 683 -26.56 2.12 -39.16
C GLY A 683 -27.81 1.63 -39.90
N LEU A 684 -27.94 0.31 -40.10
CA LEU A 684 -29.11 -0.31 -40.72
C LEU A 684 -30.29 -0.40 -39.74
N SER A 685 -30.09 -1.06 -38.58
CA SER A 685 -31.07 -1.20 -37.49
C SER A 685 -30.38 -1.28 -36.12
N PRO A 686 -30.46 -0.20 -35.30
CA PRO A 686 -30.00 -0.22 -33.93
C PRO A 686 -30.66 -1.32 -33.08
N GLU A 687 -31.93 -1.64 -33.32
CA GLU A 687 -32.67 -2.66 -32.60
C GLU A 687 -32.07 -4.05 -32.85
N SER A 688 -31.81 -4.38 -34.12
CA SER A 688 -31.19 -5.64 -34.51
C SER A 688 -29.78 -5.78 -33.92
N PHE A 689 -29.00 -4.69 -33.95
CA PHE A 689 -27.67 -4.64 -33.35
C PHE A 689 -27.71 -4.91 -31.83
N LEU A 690 -28.61 -4.26 -31.11
CA LEU A 690 -28.74 -4.40 -29.66
C LEU A 690 -29.25 -5.80 -29.26
N LEU A 691 -30.15 -6.40 -30.05
CA LEU A 691 -30.60 -7.77 -29.86
C LEU A 691 -29.45 -8.78 -30.01
N LEU A 692 -28.62 -8.64 -31.05
CA LEU A 692 -27.44 -9.47 -31.24
C LEU A 692 -26.39 -9.25 -30.13
N MET A 693 -26.20 -8.02 -29.67
CA MET A 693 -25.27 -7.71 -28.58
C MET A 693 -25.73 -8.29 -27.23
N ASP A 694 -27.03 -8.25 -26.92
CA ASP A 694 -27.59 -8.89 -25.71
C ASP A 694 -27.45 -10.43 -25.75
N ALA A 695 -27.45 -11.04 -26.94
CA ALA A 695 -27.29 -12.48 -27.14
C ALA A 695 -25.81 -12.93 -27.13
N SER A 696 -24.96 -12.27 -27.92
CA SER A 696 -23.53 -12.58 -28.08
C SER A 696 -22.67 -12.09 -26.91
N ARG A 697 -23.11 -11.03 -26.21
CA ARG A 697 -22.34 -10.31 -25.18
C ARG A 697 -20.95 -9.89 -25.67
N SER A 698 -20.85 -9.56 -26.97
CA SER A 698 -19.61 -9.22 -27.68
C SER A 698 -18.90 -7.97 -27.11
N PRO A 699 -17.61 -8.08 -26.75
CA PRO A 699 -16.75 -6.94 -26.45
C PRO A 699 -16.63 -5.95 -27.61
N LEU A 700 -16.51 -6.46 -28.85
CA LEU A 700 -16.30 -5.62 -30.03
C LEU A 700 -17.57 -4.84 -30.41
N MET A 701 -18.76 -5.45 -30.28
CA MET A 701 -20.02 -4.72 -30.45
C MET A 701 -20.21 -3.63 -29.40
N PHE A 702 -19.88 -3.91 -28.14
CA PHE A 702 -19.94 -2.89 -27.09
C PHE A 702 -18.99 -1.72 -27.37
N ASP A 703 -17.77 -2.00 -27.84
CA ASP A 703 -16.78 -0.98 -28.23
C ASP A 703 -17.25 -0.12 -29.41
N VAL A 704 -17.88 -0.74 -30.42
CA VAL A 704 -18.53 -0.05 -31.55
C VAL A 704 -19.65 0.87 -31.07
N LEU A 705 -20.51 0.40 -30.15
CA LEU A 705 -21.61 1.18 -29.60
C LEU A 705 -21.11 2.37 -28.76
N ALA A 706 -20.14 2.13 -27.88
CA ALA A 706 -19.52 3.18 -27.07
C ALA A 706 -18.83 4.23 -27.94
N THR A 707 -18.12 3.81 -28.99
CA THR A 707 -17.50 4.69 -29.98
C THR A 707 -18.56 5.52 -30.72
N ARG A 708 -19.68 4.91 -31.15
CA ARG A 708 -20.77 5.65 -31.81
C ARG A 708 -21.39 6.68 -30.88
N MET A 709 -21.65 6.34 -29.63
CA MET A 709 -22.23 7.29 -28.68
C MET A 709 -21.26 8.43 -28.35
N LEU A 710 -20.03 8.12 -27.92
CA LEU A 710 -19.15 9.13 -27.34
C LEU A 710 -18.55 10.11 -28.35
N PHE A 711 -18.37 9.71 -29.62
CA PHE A 711 -17.69 10.54 -30.63
C PHE A 711 -18.60 11.15 -31.71
N TYR A 712 -19.89 10.79 -31.77
CA TYR A 712 -20.82 11.28 -32.80
C TYR A 712 -22.00 12.08 -32.22
N SER A 713 -22.84 12.61 -33.11
CA SER A 713 -24.00 13.44 -32.76
C SER A 713 -25.08 12.69 -31.98
N TRP A 714 -25.86 13.44 -31.20
CA TRP A 714 -27.04 12.94 -30.48
C TRP A 714 -28.00 12.18 -31.41
N SER A 715 -28.50 11.04 -30.92
CA SER A 715 -29.59 10.29 -31.54
C SER A 715 -30.51 9.75 -30.45
N GLU A 716 -31.68 10.38 -30.32
CA GLU A 716 -32.70 10.00 -29.34
C GLU A 716 -33.22 8.57 -29.60
N SER A 717 -33.44 8.20 -30.87
CA SER A 717 -33.85 6.84 -31.25
C SER A 717 -32.82 5.77 -30.87
N LEU A 718 -31.52 6.05 -31.02
CA LEU A 718 -30.46 5.16 -30.57
C LEU A 718 -30.45 5.03 -29.04
N LEU A 719 -30.60 6.14 -28.30
CA LEU A 719 -30.63 6.08 -26.83
C LEU A 719 -31.87 5.35 -26.29
N LEU A 720 -33.06 5.62 -26.83
CA LEU A 720 -34.30 4.95 -26.44
C LEU A 720 -34.25 3.44 -26.75
N SER A 721 -33.53 3.04 -27.79
CA SER A 721 -33.29 1.63 -28.12
C SER A 721 -32.27 1.00 -27.16
N ALA A 722 -31.11 1.63 -26.97
CA ALA A 722 -30.05 1.12 -26.10
C ALA A 722 -30.46 1.07 -24.62
N SER A 723 -31.33 1.98 -24.17
CA SER A 723 -31.90 1.97 -22.81
C SER A 723 -32.81 0.75 -22.54
N LYS A 724 -33.29 0.06 -23.60
CA LYS A 724 -34.07 -1.18 -23.49
C LYS A 724 -33.21 -2.44 -23.45
N ALA A 725 -31.90 -2.36 -23.73
CA ALA A 725 -30.98 -3.50 -23.68
C ALA A 725 -30.99 -4.17 -22.30
N LYS A 726 -30.79 -5.50 -22.27
CA LYS A 726 -30.71 -6.29 -21.03
C LYS A 726 -29.41 -6.02 -20.29
N LEU A 727 -28.31 -5.80 -21.02
CA LEU A 727 -27.00 -5.51 -20.45
C LEU A 727 -26.97 -4.19 -19.65
N LEU A 728 -26.65 -4.29 -18.35
CA LEU A 728 -26.53 -3.14 -17.44
C LEU A 728 -25.52 -2.09 -17.94
N HIS A 729 -24.37 -2.54 -18.44
CA HIS A 729 -23.29 -1.67 -18.93
C HIS A 729 -23.72 -0.79 -20.11
N VAL A 730 -24.67 -1.25 -20.93
CA VAL A 730 -25.23 -0.50 -22.07
C VAL A 730 -26.16 0.60 -21.57
N GLN A 731 -26.98 0.31 -20.57
CA GLN A 731 -27.82 1.31 -19.91
C GLN A 731 -26.96 2.38 -19.21
N LEU A 732 -25.85 2.01 -18.57
CA LEU A 732 -24.94 2.98 -17.94
C LEU A 732 -24.20 3.84 -18.98
N LEU A 733 -23.89 3.29 -20.15
CA LEU A 733 -23.35 4.03 -21.29
C LEU A 733 -24.34 5.11 -21.80
N CYS A 734 -25.64 4.81 -21.87
CA CYS A 734 -26.68 5.82 -22.19
C CYS A 734 -26.63 7.02 -21.24
N ALA A 735 -26.57 6.77 -19.92
CA ALA A 735 -26.52 7.84 -18.92
C ALA A 735 -25.22 8.66 -19.01
N ARG A 736 -24.07 8.00 -19.23
CA ARG A 736 -22.78 8.67 -19.49
C ARG A 736 -22.84 9.54 -20.74
N TRP A 737 -23.47 9.05 -21.81
CA TRP A 737 -23.56 9.77 -23.09
C TRP A 737 -24.38 11.04 -22.96
N MET A 738 -25.59 10.96 -22.36
CA MET A 738 -26.42 12.13 -22.09
C MET A 738 -25.68 13.16 -21.21
N PHE A 739 -25.02 12.70 -20.14
CA PHE A 739 -24.21 13.57 -19.28
C PHE A 739 -23.09 14.27 -20.06
N SER A 740 -22.34 13.54 -20.90
CA SER A 740 -21.24 14.13 -21.69
C SER A 740 -21.73 15.19 -22.67
N LEU A 741 -22.86 14.94 -23.35
CA LEU A 741 -23.44 15.92 -24.28
C LEU A 741 -24.02 17.14 -23.55
N PHE A 742 -24.67 16.95 -22.40
CA PHE A 742 -25.15 18.05 -21.56
C PHE A 742 -24.00 18.93 -21.06
N ARG A 743 -22.95 18.32 -20.50
CA ARG A 743 -21.70 18.98 -20.08
C ARG A 743 -21.06 19.80 -21.21
N ASP A 744 -21.10 19.29 -22.43
CA ASP A 744 -20.55 19.95 -23.62
C ASP A 744 -21.51 21.02 -24.22
N GLY A 745 -22.65 21.31 -23.59
CA GLY A 745 -23.64 22.27 -24.09
C GLY A 745 -24.44 21.81 -25.32
N LYS A 746 -24.38 20.52 -25.67
CA LYS A 746 -25.04 19.92 -26.85
C LYS A 746 -26.46 19.41 -26.55
N LEU A 747 -26.84 19.31 -25.27
CA LEU A 747 -28.20 19.03 -24.81
C LEU A 747 -28.63 20.08 -23.78
N SER A 748 -29.91 20.43 -23.81
CA SER A 748 -30.56 21.28 -22.79
C SER A 748 -31.25 20.44 -21.71
N ASP A 749 -31.51 21.04 -20.55
CA ASP A 749 -32.24 20.44 -19.42
C ASP A 749 -33.53 19.77 -19.90
N LYS A 750 -34.32 20.52 -20.69
CA LYS A 750 -35.59 20.03 -21.25
C LYS A 750 -35.40 18.76 -22.09
N GLN A 751 -34.41 18.72 -22.97
CA GLN A 751 -34.17 17.53 -23.81
C GLN A 751 -33.78 16.31 -22.96
N VAL A 752 -32.96 16.49 -21.91
CA VAL A 752 -32.61 15.40 -20.99
C VAL A 752 -33.87 14.87 -20.28
N LEU A 753 -34.71 15.77 -19.76
CA LEU A 753 -35.91 15.42 -19.00
C LEU A 753 -37.01 14.80 -19.89
N ASP A 754 -37.27 15.36 -21.07
CA ASP A 754 -38.23 14.83 -22.05
C ASP A 754 -37.79 13.44 -22.55
N THR A 755 -36.49 13.19 -22.70
CA THR A 755 -35.96 11.86 -23.07
C THR A 755 -36.09 10.86 -21.91
N LEU A 756 -35.75 11.27 -20.68
CA LEU A 756 -35.91 10.43 -19.49
C LEU A 756 -37.39 10.09 -19.25
N ALA A 757 -38.32 11.02 -19.48
CA ALA A 757 -39.76 10.82 -19.29
C ALA A 757 -40.35 9.68 -20.14
N GLN A 758 -39.75 9.38 -21.30
CA GLN A 758 -40.14 8.27 -22.18
C GLN A 758 -39.70 6.89 -21.67
N LEU A 759 -38.85 6.82 -20.64
CA LEU A 759 -38.40 5.57 -20.04
C LEU A 759 -39.35 5.09 -18.93
N THR A 760 -39.51 3.77 -18.82
CA THR A 760 -40.16 3.11 -17.68
C THR A 760 -39.44 3.47 -16.36
N PRO A 761 -40.14 3.61 -15.21
CA PRO A 761 -39.55 4.00 -13.93
C PRO A 761 -38.28 3.21 -13.53
N GLN A 762 -38.23 1.92 -13.86
CA GLN A 762 -37.10 1.02 -13.57
C GLN A 762 -35.83 1.40 -14.35
N LYS A 763 -35.98 1.82 -15.61
CA LYS A 763 -34.88 2.32 -16.44
C LYS A 763 -34.54 3.77 -16.08
N ARG A 764 -35.57 4.60 -15.86
CA ARG A 764 -35.43 6.01 -15.49
C ARG A 764 -34.71 6.20 -14.16
N SER A 765 -34.97 5.38 -13.15
CA SER A 765 -34.27 5.44 -11.86
C SER A 765 -32.77 5.15 -12.03
N LEU A 766 -32.38 4.12 -12.79
CA LEU A 766 -30.97 3.83 -13.09
C LEU A 766 -30.28 4.96 -13.87
N GLN A 767 -30.90 5.47 -14.93
CA GLN A 767 -30.35 6.58 -15.72
C GLN A 767 -30.13 7.81 -14.82
N THR A 768 -31.17 8.19 -14.08
CA THR A 768 -31.18 9.37 -13.20
C THR A 768 -30.15 9.25 -12.07
N ALA A 769 -30.04 8.09 -11.41
CA ALA A 769 -29.08 7.84 -10.35
C ALA A 769 -27.63 7.94 -10.82
N TYR A 770 -27.31 7.35 -11.98
CA TYR A 770 -25.97 7.48 -12.56
C TYR A 770 -25.70 8.91 -13.04
N PHE A 771 -26.68 9.59 -13.65
CA PHE A 771 -26.53 10.98 -14.09
C PHE A 771 -26.25 11.91 -12.90
N LEU A 772 -27.00 11.78 -11.79
CA LEU A 772 -26.76 12.50 -10.54
C LEU A 772 -25.33 12.28 -10.02
N SER A 773 -24.86 11.02 -9.98
CA SER A 773 -23.47 10.68 -9.66
C SER A 773 -22.46 11.45 -10.51
N GLN A 774 -22.68 11.53 -11.82
CA GLN A 774 -21.78 12.27 -12.73
C GLN A 774 -21.81 13.79 -12.48
N ILE A 775 -22.99 14.39 -12.21
CA ILE A 775 -23.12 15.81 -11.83
C ILE A 775 -22.34 16.09 -10.54
N THR A 776 -22.61 15.34 -9.47
CA THR A 776 -21.97 15.50 -8.16
C THR A 776 -20.45 15.41 -8.27
N PHE A 777 -19.93 14.40 -8.98
CA PHE A 777 -18.50 14.25 -9.22
C PHE A 777 -17.90 15.43 -10.00
N PHE A 778 -18.58 15.88 -11.07
CA PHE A 778 -18.09 16.97 -11.93
C PHE A 778 -18.04 18.30 -11.19
N VAL A 779 -19.14 18.69 -10.52
CA VAL A 779 -19.22 19.93 -9.73
C VAL A 779 -18.16 19.94 -8.62
N ARG A 780 -17.96 18.81 -7.91
CA ARG A 780 -16.97 18.70 -6.83
C ARG A 780 -15.51 18.79 -7.31
N THR A 781 -15.20 18.26 -8.50
CA THR A 781 -13.80 18.14 -8.98
C THR A 781 -13.33 19.31 -9.83
N LYS A 782 -14.24 20.10 -10.41
CA LYS A 782 -13.91 21.30 -11.19
C LYS A 782 -13.71 22.53 -10.29
N HIS A 783 -12.54 22.64 -9.68
CA HIS A 783 -12.11 23.79 -8.87
C HIS A 783 -12.04 25.15 -9.62
N THR A 784 -12.29 25.18 -10.93
CA THR A 784 -12.23 26.39 -11.78
C THR A 784 -13.60 26.88 -12.24
N LEU A 785 -14.71 26.24 -11.82
CA LEU A 785 -16.05 26.78 -12.09
C LEU A 785 -16.29 27.96 -11.15
N GLU A 786 -16.68 29.11 -11.71
CA GLU A 786 -17.22 30.20 -10.89
C GLU A 786 -18.54 29.77 -10.24
N SER A 787 -18.93 30.37 -9.12
CA SER A 787 -20.19 30.05 -8.43
C SER A 787 -21.40 30.10 -9.38
N ASN A 788 -21.42 31.10 -10.27
CA ASN A 788 -22.43 31.31 -11.31
C ASN A 788 -22.49 30.18 -12.35
N GLU A 789 -21.45 29.35 -12.47
CA GLU A 789 -21.44 28.17 -13.34
C GLU A 789 -21.93 26.91 -12.63
N ILE A 790 -21.71 26.82 -11.31
CA ILE A 790 -22.26 25.74 -10.47
C ILE A 790 -23.79 25.91 -10.36
N GLU A 791 -24.28 27.14 -10.20
CA GLU A 791 -25.71 27.46 -10.16
C GLU A 791 -26.49 27.01 -11.43
N LYS A 792 -25.81 26.85 -12.58
CA LYS A 792 -26.43 26.33 -13.82
C LYS A 792 -26.83 24.85 -13.72
N TRP A 793 -26.21 24.07 -12.82
CA TRP A 793 -26.49 22.63 -12.65
C TRP A 793 -27.61 22.38 -11.63
N GLU A 794 -27.86 23.33 -10.74
CA GLU A 794 -28.81 23.20 -9.62
C GLU A 794 -30.27 22.92 -10.05
N PRO A 795 -30.83 23.54 -11.12
CA PRO A 795 -32.20 23.26 -11.57
C PRO A 795 -32.37 21.80 -12.01
N LEU A 796 -31.45 21.32 -12.86
CA LEU A 796 -31.46 19.93 -13.35
C LEU A 796 -31.20 18.94 -12.21
N TYR A 797 -30.25 19.23 -11.32
CA TYR A 797 -29.94 18.38 -10.15
C TYR A 797 -31.17 18.15 -9.26
N ARG A 798 -31.91 19.22 -8.90
CA ARG A 798 -33.15 19.10 -8.10
C ARG A 798 -34.26 18.32 -8.81
N GLN A 799 -34.42 18.50 -10.12
CA GLN A 799 -35.44 17.77 -10.88
C GLN A 799 -35.09 16.29 -11.03
N LEU A 800 -33.82 15.95 -11.24
CA LEU A 800 -33.34 14.57 -11.24
C LEU A 800 -33.51 13.91 -9.85
N LEU A 801 -33.22 14.60 -8.74
CA LEU A 801 -33.51 14.08 -7.39
C LEU A 801 -35.01 13.77 -7.20
N SER A 802 -35.89 14.68 -7.62
CA SER A 802 -37.35 14.51 -7.56
C SER A 802 -37.82 13.32 -8.40
N HIS A 803 -37.34 13.18 -9.65
CA HIS A 803 -37.68 12.05 -10.51
C HIS A 803 -37.18 10.71 -9.92
N LEU A 804 -35.95 10.66 -9.41
CA LEU A 804 -35.43 9.44 -8.78
C LEU A 804 -36.26 9.05 -7.55
N ALA A 805 -36.59 10.02 -6.70
CA ALA A 805 -37.40 9.76 -5.51
C ALA A 805 -38.81 9.24 -5.83
N ALA A 806 -39.45 9.75 -6.90
CA ALA A 806 -40.73 9.28 -7.39
C ALA A 806 -40.67 7.88 -8.05
N ASP A 807 -39.54 7.52 -8.67
CA ASP A 807 -39.37 6.24 -9.36
C ASP A 807 -39.00 5.07 -8.42
N LEU A 808 -38.25 5.32 -7.34
CA LEU A 808 -37.77 4.27 -6.43
C LEU A 808 -38.90 3.40 -5.82
N PRO A 809 -40.08 3.94 -5.42
CA PRO A 809 -41.23 3.13 -4.99
C PRO A 809 -41.77 2.20 -6.09
N CYS A 810 -41.72 2.62 -7.36
CA CYS A 810 -42.21 1.88 -8.52
C CYS A 810 -41.26 0.76 -8.99
N CYS A 811 -40.04 0.70 -8.45
CA CYS A 811 -39.02 -0.30 -8.80
C CYS A 811 -39.10 -1.53 -7.87
N SER A 812 -38.76 -2.71 -8.40
CA SER A 812 -38.50 -3.89 -7.57
C SER A 812 -37.28 -3.67 -6.66
N GLU A 813 -37.14 -4.47 -5.60
CA GLU A 813 -36.03 -4.35 -4.65
C GLU A 813 -34.65 -4.47 -5.34
N GLN A 814 -34.50 -5.40 -6.29
CA GLN A 814 -33.25 -5.59 -7.04
C GLN A 814 -32.92 -4.37 -7.92
N GLU A 815 -33.91 -3.80 -8.61
CA GLU A 815 -33.73 -2.61 -9.46
C GLU A 815 -33.42 -1.38 -8.61
N ARG A 816 -34.14 -1.20 -7.50
CA ARG A 816 -33.93 -0.13 -6.51
C ARG A 816 -32.51 -0.19 -5.94
N ASN A 817 -32.06 -1.37 -5.51
CA ASN A 817 -30.70 -1.59 -5.02
C ASN A 817 -29.65 -1.34 -6.11
N THR A 818 -29.95 -1.66 -7.37
CA THR A 818 -29.05 -1.38 -8.51
C THR A 818 -28.94 0.12 -8.78
N ALA A 819 -30.05 0.86 -8.80
CA ALA A 819 -30.04 2.32 -8.96
C ALA A 819 -29.29 3.01 -7.81
N LEU A 820 -29.58 2.66 -6.56
CA LEU A 820 -28.89 3.21 -5.38
C LEU A 820 -27.40 2.82 -5.31
N PHE A 821 -27.00 1.66 -5.84
CA PHE A 821 -25.59 1.28 -5.95
C PHE A 821 -24.80 2.20 -6.90
N TRP A 822 -25.44 2.66 -7.99
CA TRP A 822 -24.85 3.57 -8.99
C TRP A 822 -25.01 5.06 -8.66
N LEU A 823 -25.83 5.41 -7.66
CA LEU A 823 -25.82 6.72 -7.00
C LEU A 823 -24.56 6.86 -6.13
N TYR A 824 -23.42 7.06 -6.78
CA TYR A 824 -22.09 6.96 -6.17
C TYR A 824 -21.18 8.17 -6.47
N ASP A 825 -20.54 8.72 -5.43
CA ASP A 825 -19.35 9.56 -5.53
C ASP A 825 -18.16 8.95 -4.76
N SER A 826 -16.96 9.26 -5.21
CA SER A 826 -15.70 8.77 -4.63
C SER A 826 -15.30 9.43 -3.31
N GLU A 827 -15.82 10.62 -3.00
CA GLU A 827 -15.56 11.34 -1.75
C GLU A 827 -16.73 11.09 -0.78
N GLN A 828 -16.42 10.64 0.44
CA GLN A 828 -17.42 10.03 1.34
C GLN A 828 -18.42 11.05 1.90
N CYS A 829 -18.02 12.31 2.12
CA CYS A 829 -18.93 13.39 2.53
C CYS A 829 -19.88 13.75 1.38
N SER A 830 -19.36 13.84 0.15
CA SER A 830 -20.14 14.10 -1.06
C SER A 830 -21.15 12.98 -1.35
N GLN A 831 -20.74 11.71 -1.18
CA GLN A 831 -21.63 10.56 -1.29
C GLN A 831 -22.77 10.62 -0.28
N CYS A 832 -22.44 10.86 1.00
CA CYS A 832 -23.45 10.93 2.04
C CYS A 832 -24.34 12.18 1.92
N SER A 833 -23.83 13.28 1.34
CA SER A 833 -24.64 14.46 0.99
C SER A 833 -25.64 14.14 -0.11
N LEU A 834 -25.22 13.48 -1.20
CA LEU A 834 -26.10 13.05 -2.29
C LEU A 834 -27.22 12.12 -1.79
N GLN A 835 -26.90 11.21 -0.86
CA GLN A 835 -27.88 10.35 -0.21
C GLN A 835 -28.84 11.13 0.71
N LEU A 836 -28.32 12.07 1.51
CA LEU A 836 -29.14 12.93 2.37
C LEU A 836 -30.07 13.84 1.54
N ASP A 837 -29.57 14.43 0.45
CA ASP A 837 -30.37 15.24 -0.46
C ASP A 837 -31.50 14.41 -1.08
N LEU A 838 -31.22 13.22 -1.61
CA LEU A 838 -32.22 12.31 -2.14
C LEU A 838 -33.28 11.92 -1.09
N SER A 839 -32.87 11.64 0.15
CA SER A 839 -33.80 11.24 1.21
C SER A 839 -34.85 12.30 1.55
N ARG A 840 -34.57 13.60 1.30
CA ARG A 840 -35.53 14.70 1.49
C ARG A 840 -36.67 14.70 0.46
N TYR A 841 -36.47 14.08 -0.70
CA TYR A 841 -37.49 13.98 -1.76
C TYR A 841 -38.29 12.67 -1.71
N ILE A 842 -37.85 11.66 -0.93
CA ILE A 842 -38.53 10.36 -0.85
C ILE A 842 -39.70 10.41 0.15
N GLU A 843 -40.91 10.20 -0.37
CA GLU A 843 -42.14 10.11 0.44
C GLU A 843 -42.26 8.76 1.18
N ASP A 844 -41.86 7.65 0.55
CA ASP A 844 -41.91 6.31 1.16
C ASP A 844 -40.95 6.23 2.37
N PRO A 845 -41.47 6.01 3.60
CA PRO A 845 -40.65 6.03 4.81
C PRO A 845 -39.62 4.90 4.83
N THR A 846 -39.95 3.72 4.30
CA THR A 846 -39.06 2.54 4.31
C THR A 846 -37.86 2.78 3.40
N ILE A 847 -38.09 3.35 2.21
CA ILE A 847 -37.02 3.68 1.27
C ILE A 847 -36.18 4.86 1.81
N ARG A 848 -36.83 5.88 2.37
CA ARG A 848 -36.16 7.03 2.97
C ARG A 848 -35.22 6.64 4.11
N GLU A 849 -35.71 5.81 5.04
CA GLU A 849 -34.90 5.29 6.15
C GLU A 849 -33.72 4.44 5.65
N ALA A 850 -33.93 3.61 4.62
CA ALA A 850 -32.85 2.82 4.03
C ALA A 850 -31.75 3.69 3.39
N VAL A 851 -32.10 4.79 2.72
CA VAL A 851 -31.14 5.75 2.14
C VAL A 851 -30.42 6.55 3.24
N LEU A 852 -31.15 7.03 4.25
CA LEU A 852 -30.57 7.70 5.42
C LEU A 852 -29.60 6.79 6.19
N GLN A 853 -29.95 5.50 6.36
CA GLN A 853 -29.11 4.52 7.03
C GLN A 853 -27.76 4.32 6.29
N GLN A 854 -27.75 4.36 4.96
CA GLN A 854 -26.53 4.32 4.16
C GLN A 854 -25.67 5.57 4.38
N ALA A 855 -26.29 6.77 4.39
CA ALA A 855 -25.58 8.03 4.64
C ALA A 855 -24.95 8.04 6.04
N VAL A 856 -25.71 7.69 7.07
CA VAL A 856 -25.26 7.60 8.46
C VAL A 856 -24.11 6.60 8.62
N VAL A 857 -24.22 5.38 8.08
CA VAL A 857 -23.16 4.36 8.19
C VAL A 857 -21.89 4.77 7.42
N GLY A 858 -22.05 5.35 6.23
CA GLY A 858 -20.93 5.83 5.42
C GLY A 858 -20.11 6.90 6.12
N ILE A 859 -20.78 7.93 6.67
CA ILE A 859 -20.09 9.03 7.36
C ILE A 859 -19.65 8.65 8.79
N GLN A 860 -20.35 7.74 9.47
CA GLN A 860 -19.88 7.15 10.73
C GLN A 860 -18.54 6.42 10.52
N LYS A 861 -18.43 5.63 9.45
CA LYS A 861 -17.18 4.95 9.09
C LYS A 861 -16.08 5.96 8.74
N TYR A 862 -16.40 6.97 7.94
CA TYR A 862 -15.45 8.05 7.60
C TYR A 862 -14.84 8.69 8.85
N LEU A 863 -15.66 9.09 9.83
CA LEU A 863 -15.18 9.71 11.06
C LEU A 863 -14.30 8.76 11.89
N ILE A 864 -14.65 7.48 11.97
CA ILE A 864 -13.88 6.48 12.72
C ILE A 864 -12.51 6.18 12.06
N ASP A 865 -12.48 6.11 10.72
CA ASP A 865 -11.28 5.75 9.94
C ASP A 865 -10.43 6.99 9.53
N SER A 866 -10.86 8.22 9.89
CA SER A 866 -10.19 9.47 9.50
C SER A 866 -8.89 9.72 10.28
N ASN A 867 -7.79 9.80 9.54
CA ASN A 867 -6.44 10.05 10.08
C ASN A 867 -5.95 11.51 9.87
N TYR A 868 -6.79 12.39 9.32
CA TYR A 868 -6.47 13.76 8.93
C TYR A 868 -7.65 14.72 9.18
N GLU A 869 -7.38 16.03 9.25
CA GLU A 869 -8.41 17.03 9.63
C GLU A 869 -9.32 17.51 8.48
N ARG A 870 -8.98 17.16 7.23
CA ARG A 870 -9.73 17.59 6.05
C ARG A 870 -11.19 17.12 6.09
N ASN A 871 -12.11 18.06 5.88
CA ASN A 871 -13.57 17.87 5.84
C ASN A 871 -14.22 17.40 7.16
N LEU A 872 -13.51 17.38 8.30
CA LEU A 872 -14.07 16.90 9.59
C LEU A 872 -15.34 17.65 10.02
N GLU A 873 -15.39 18.98 9.84
CA GLU A 873 -16.57 19.78 10.19
C GLU A 873 -17.78 19.41 9.34
N THR A 874 -17.61 19.37 8.02
CA THR A 874 -18.64 18.95 7.07
C THR A 874 -19.13 17.53 7.37
N ALA A 875 -18.22 16.61 7.72
CA ALA A 875 -18.56 15.25 8.09
C ALA A 875 -19.37 15.18 9.40
N VAL A 876 -19.05 16.01 10.40
CA VAL A 876 -19.80 16.11 11.66
C VAL A 876 -21.19 16.68 11.42
N ASP A 877 -21.32 17.78 10.67
CA ASP A 877 -22.63 18.38 10.36
C ASP A 877 -23.52 17.41 9.57
N LEU A 878 -22.93 16.71 8.60
CA LEU A 878 -23.62 15.72 7.78
C LEU A 878 -24.05 14.50 8.58
N TYR A 879 -23.19 13.98 9.48
CA TYR A 879 -23.59 12.92 10.41
C TYR A 879 -24.75 13.36 11.29
N LEU A 880 -24.65 14.53 11.95
CA LEU A 880 -25.69 15.03 12.84
C LEU A 880 -27.03 15.14 12.13
N THR A 881 -27.07 15.86 11.00
CA THR A 881 -28.32 16.07 10.25
C THR A 881 -28.91 14.76 9.72
N SER A 882 -28.08 13.78 9.32
CA SER A 882 -28.57 12.47 8.87
C SER A 882 -29.05 11.60 10.03
N ALA A 883 -28.36 11.64 11.17
CA ALA A 883 -28.68 10.84 12.36
C ALA A 883 -29.91 11.37 13.10
N GLU A 884 -30.09 12.69 13.17
CA GLU A 884 -31.28 13.36 13.70
C GLU A 884 -32.52 12.97 12.86
N GLN A 885 -32.41 12.97 11.53
CA GLN A 885 -33.51 12.56 10.63
C GLN A 885 -33.83 11.06 10.69
N LEU A 886 -32.85 10.20 10.99
CA LEU A 886 -33.03 8.75 11.02
C LEU A 886 -33.47 8.21 12.39
N TYR A 887 -32.96 8.77 13.48
CA TYR A 887 -33.15 8.22 14.84
C TYR A 887 -34.00 9.12 15.75
N GLY A 888 -34.25 10.39 15.40
CA GLY A 888 -34.98 11.33 16.25
C GLY A 888 -34.37 11.42 17.65
N ASP A 889 -35.22 11.27 18.68
CA ASP A 889 -34.84 11.33 20.10
C ASP A 889 -33.75 10.31 20.52
N GLU A 890 -33.58 9.22 19.77
CA GLU A 890 -32.56 8.20 20.03
C GLU A 890 -31.17 8.60 19.49
N ALA A 891 -31.05 9.72 18.76
CA ALA A 891 -29.79 10.21 18.20
C ALA A 891 -28.68 10.43 19.24
N GLU A 892 -28.99 10.97 20.43
CA GLU A 892 -28.00 11.10 21.52
C GLU A 892 -27.42 9.71 21.85
N LYS A 893 -28.27 8.71 22.08
CA LYS A 893 -27.83 7.36 22.46
C LYS A 893 -27.01 6.68 21.35
N GLN A 894 -27.28 6.96 20.07
CA GLN A 894 -26.44 6.49 18.96
C GLN A 894 -25.08 7.20 18.92
N ILE A 895 -25.01 8.52 19.08
CA ILE A 895 -23.75 9.29 19.16
C ILE A 895 -22.88 8.76 20.30
N LEU A 896 -23.44 8.73 21.51
CA LEU A 896 -22.75 8.36 22.74
C LEU A 896 -22.38 6.87 22.78
N GLY A 897 -23.13 6.00 22.09
CA GLY A 897 -22.90 4.55 22.08
C GLY A 897 -22.02 4.01 20.93
N LYS A 898 -21.94 4.70 19.78
CA LYS A 898 -21.23 4.20 18.58
C LYS A 898 -20.02 5.05 18.15
N LEU A 899 -20.07 6.37 18.34
CA LEU A 899 -19.02 7.28 17.85
C LEU A 899 -18.04 7.68 18.95
N VAL A 900 -18.55 8.06 20.12
CA VAL A 900 -17.76 8.51 21.26
C VAL A 900 -17.03 7.33 21.91
N ASP A 901 -15.72 7.42 22.09
CA ASP A 901 -14.90 6.40 22.77
C ASP A 901 -14.04 7.02 23.87
N TRP A 902 -14.31 6.63 25.11
CA TRP A 902 -13.57 7.08 26.28
C TRP A 902 -12.06 6.77 26.20
N ARG A 903 -11.69 5.62 25.60
CA ARG A 903 -10.28 5.20 25.50
C ARG A 903 -9.48 6.07 24.52
N THR A 904 -10.15 6.62 23.51
CA THR A 904 -9.57 7.56 22.55
C THR A 904 -9.15 8.84 23.28
N PHE A 905 -10.06 9.45 24.05
CA PHE A 905 -9.74 10.64 24.83
C PHE A 905 -8.63 10.39 25.88
N GLU A 906 -8.63 9.25 26.57
CA GLU A 906 -7.58 8.94 27.54
C GLU A 906 -6.20 8.82 26.91
N ARG A 907 -6.10 8.26 25.70
CA ARG A 907 -4.84 8.18 24.94
C ARG A 907 -4.40 9.55 24.43
N ALA A 908 -5.32 10.33 23.85
CA ALA A 908 -5.02 11.66 23.34
C ALA A 908 -4.57 12.63 24.46
N ALA A 909 -5.06 12.45 25.68
CA ALA A 909 -4.68 13.21 26.86
C ALA A 909 -3.54 12.57 27.69
N GLU A 910 -2.89 11.49 27.23
CA GLU A 910 -1.76 10.88 27.94
C GLU A 910 -0.50 11.75 27.71
N PRO A 911 0.12 12.34 28.75
CA PRO A 911 1.39 13.04 28.62
C PRO A 911 2.47 12.14 28.01
N GLU A 912 3.40 12.74 27.28
CA GLU A 912 4.48 12.06 26.54
C GLU A 912 4.08 11.08 25.43
N LEU A 913 2.82 10.64 25.28
CA LEU A 913 2.45 9.64 24.25
C LEU A 913 2.80 10.11 22.83
N LYS A 914 2.72 11.42 22.56
CA LYS A 914 3.17 12.06 21.32
C LYS A 914 4.66 11.79 21.01
N ASN A 915 5.49 11.75 22.05
CA ASN A 915 6.95 11.69 21.95
C ASN A 915 7.43 10.27 21.62
N TYR A 916 6.88 9.26 22.29
CA TYR A 916 7.32 7.87 22.12
C TYR A 916 6.41 7.00 21.22
N ALA A 917 5.20 7.46 20.90
CA ALA A 917 4.27 6.74 20.03
C ALA A 917 3.39 7.71 19.21
N TYR A 918 4.05 8.59 18.44
CA TYR A 918 3.41 9.67 17.68
C TYR A 918 2.14 9.25 16.93
N ASP A 919 2.16 8.19 16.11
CA ASP A 919 0.98 7.76 15.34
C ASP A 919 -0.20 7.35 16.24
N LYS A 920 0.10 6.64 17.34
CA LYS A 920 -0.88 6.18 18.35
C LYS A 920 -1.50 7.35 19.10
N TRP A 921 -0.73 8.41 19.36
CA TRP A 921 -1.22 9.68 19.88
C TRP A 921 -2.03 10.45 18.83
N HIS A 922 -1.50 10.65 17.62
CA HIS A 922 -2.06 11.46 16.56
C HIS A 922 -3.44 10.95 16.13
N TYR A 923 -3.58 9.64 15.87
CA TYR A 923 -4.89 9.06 15.55
C TYR A 923 -5.90 9.19 16.70
N ALA A 924 -5.45 9.07 17.96
CA ALA A 924 -6.30 9.31 19.11
C ALA A 924 -6.71 10.80 19.23
N TYR A 925 -5.78 11.71 18.96
CA TYR A 925 -5.97 13.16 19.05
C TYR A 925 -6.93 13.68 17.97
N ILE A 926 -6.73 13.29 16.70
CA ILE A 926 -7.64 13.61 15.58
C ILE A 926 -9.05 13.09 15.89
N ARG A 927 -9.15 11.86 16.41
CA ARG A 927 -10.44 11.27 16.78
C ARG A 927 -11.10 11.98 17.96
N ALA A 928 -10.33 12.35 18.99
CA ALA A 928 -10.81 13.17 20.10
C ALA A 928 -11.30 14.56 19.63
N LYS A 929 -10.58 15.19 18.68
CA LYS A 929 -10.92 16.50 18.11
C LYS A 929 -12.30 16.50 17.46
N TRP A 930 -12.59 15.54 16.56
CA TRP A 930 -13.92 15.46 15.95
C TRP A 930 -15.00 14.96 16.92
N GLN A 931 -14.69 14.09 17.87
CA GLN A 931 -15.66 13.66 18.90
C GLN A 931 -16.09 14.86 19.78
N LEU A 932 -15.16 15.75 20.16
CA LEU A 932 -15.48 17.00 20.86
C LEU A 932 -16.27 17.97 19.99
N LEU A 933 -15.94 18.11 18.70
CA LEU A 933 -16.71 18.94 17.76
C LEU A 933 -18.15 18.42 17.60
N LEU A 934 -18.33 17.10 17.50
CA LEU A 934 -19.63 16.43 17.41
C LEU A 934 -20.46 16.68 18.67
N LEU A 935 -19.90 16.45 19.86
CA LEU A 935 -20.57 16.73 21.14
C LEU A 935 -20.92 18.22 21.30
N ALA A 936 -20.04 19.11 20.86
CA ALA A 936 -20.28 20.56 20.90
C ALA A 936 -21.40 21.00 19.96
N LYS A 937 -21.41 20.53 18.71
CA LYS A 937 -22.48 20.86 17.75
C LYS A 937 -23.81 20.21 18.13
N TYR A 938 -23.81 19.00 18.68
CA TYR A 938 -25.03 18.37 19.19
C TYR A 938 -25.62 19.16 20.37
N ALA A 939 -24.80 19.55 21.35
CA ALA A 939 -25.24 20.37 22.49
C ALA A 939 -25.71 21.79 22.10
N GLN A 940 -25.27 22.32 20.94
CA GLN A 940 -25.79 23.58 20.39
C GLN A 940 -27.18 23.41 19.78
N ARG A 941 -27.47 22.27 19.15
CA ARG A 941 -28.80 21.92 18.59
C ARG A 941 -29.78 21.49 19.69
N HIS A 942 -29.27 20.82 20.73
CA HIS A 942 -30.02 20.22 21.83
C HIS A 942 -29.48 20.67 23.21
N PRO A 943 -29.80 21.88 23.69
CA PRO A 943 -29.39 22.37 25.01
C PRO A 943 -29.86 21.51 26.20
N GLU A 944 -30.88 20.68 25.99
CA GLU A 944 -31.45 19.72 26.95
C GLU A 944 -30.62 18.43 27.12
N ALA A 945 -29.59 18.20 26.30
CA ALA A 945 -28.79 16.98 26.29
C ALA A 945 -27.80 16.89 27.48
N GLU A 946 -28.30 16.66 28.70
CA GLU A 946 -27.52 16.68 29.95
C GLU A 946 -26.28 15.77 29.93
N LYS A 947 -26.35 14.58 29.31
CA LYS A 947 -25.22 13.62 29.25
C LYS A 947 -24.12 14.15 28.35
N THR A 948 -24.50 14.62 27.15
CA THR A 948 -23.62 15.30 26.20
C THR A 948 -22.91 16.48 26.85
N LEU A 949 -23.66 17.37 27.54
CA LEU A 949 -23.11 18.54 28.23
C LEU A 949 -22.12 18.17 29.35
N LYS A 950 -22.44 17.14 30.15
CA LYS A 950 -21.55 16.64 31.21
C LYS A 950 -20.21 16.18 30.65
N TRP A 951 -20.22 15.36 29.60
CA TRP A 951 -19.00 14.79 29.02
C TRP A 951 -18.18 15.84 28.26
N LEU A 952 -18.84 16.77 27.59
CA LEU A 952 -18.19 17.91 26.96
C LEU A 952 -17.44 18.75 28.00
N LYS A 953 -18.05 19.03 29.16
CA LYS A 953 -17.39 19.76 30.26
C LYS A 953 -16.18 18.99 30.81
N GLU A 954 -16.31 17.69 31.01
CA GLU A 954 -15.25 16.83 31.56
C GLU A 954 -14.00 16.80 30.67
N TRP A 955 -14.18 16.61 29.37
CA TRP A 955 -13.04 16.52 28.43
C TRP A 955 -12.45 17.87 28.03
N ARG A 956 -13.24 18.94 27.95
CA ARG A 956 -12.72 20.29 27.68
C ARG A 956 -11.67 20.74 28.70
N MET A 957 -11.81 20.35 29.98
CA MET A 957 -10.80 20.64 31.01
C MET A 957 -9.47 19.92 30.80
N ARG A 958 -9.43 18.84 30.01
CA ARG A 958 -8.21 18.06 29.71
C ARG A 958 -7.61 18.37 28.32
N PHE A 959 -8.34 19.10 27.48
CA PHE A 959 -7.93 19.49 26.12
C PHE A 959 -8.12 20.99 25.87
N PRO A 960 -7.46 21.88 26.63
CA PRO A 960 -7.62 23.34 26.49
C PRO A 960 -7.26 23.85 25.09
N ASP A 961 -6.26 23.25 24.44
CA ASP A 961 -5.79 23.68 23.11
C ASP A 961 -6.82 23.37 22.01
N ILE A 962 -7.47 22.19 22.08
CA ILE A 962 -8.56 21.80 21.15
C ILE A 962 -9.76 22.74 21.28
N THR A 963 -10.01 23.30 22.47
CA THR A 963 -11.12 24.25 22.67
C THR A 963 -10.86 25.66 22.12
N ASN A 964 -9.59 26.09 22.04
CA ASN A 964 -9.27 27.46 21.64
C ASN A 964 -9.16 27.64 20.11
N GLU A 965 -8.93 26.58 19.34
CA GLU A 965 -8.90 26.65 17.87
C GLU A 965 -10.25 27.01 17.21
N LYS A 966 -11.36 27.07 17.98
CA LYS A 966 -12.66 27.57 17.51
C LYS A 966 -13.36 28.52 18.51
N SER A 967 -12.68 29.62 18.83
CA SER A 967 -13.36 30.89 19.11
C SER A 967 -13.16 31.89 17.96
N GLY A 968 -13.43 31.46 16.73
CA GLY A 968 -13.67 32.33 15.58
C GLY A 968 -15.03 33.02 15.69
N LEU A 969 -15.24 33.76 16.78
CA LEU A 969 -16.37 34.63 17.06
C LEU A 969 -15.82 35.95 17.62
N ASN A 970 -15.34 36.77 16.70
CA ASN A 970 -15.50 38.23 16.73
C ASN A 970 -16.46 38.58 15.60
#